data_AF-A0A7K3WV86-F1
#
_entry.id   AF-A0A7K3WV86-F1
#
_cell.length_a   1.000
_cell.length_b   1.000
_cell.length_c   1.000
_cell.angle_alpha   90.00
_cell.angle_beta   90.00
_cell.angle_gamma   90.00
#
_symmetry.space_group_name_H-M   'P 1'
#
loop_
_entity.id
_entity.type
_entity.pdbx_description
1 polymer ?
#
loop_
_entity_poly.entity_id
_entity_poly.type
_entity_poly.pdbx_seq_one_letter_code
_entity_poly.pdbx_strand_id
1 'polypeptide(L)'
;MPSTAHFFTDPTKLSTQLTSYGPVSGNENTEYMITSKLQFSSEADAIAVCTGYVFLQPHATDNSLVNLVLLPILADQIENNYTAVKYFVYRGLKKSNILTGSDEFLAESHPDASDLVNSIWQQYNMLKTLVSTIDSTAPNIAAIGWDTSSNPGTDSLNALHNADNDDIQLAAIQAGQTLAKFDMLNAGFEVMLEENFFEPDLAYVRAADFKITTTIPQSGDIPGNEPIAKMRQREIILNFMDPAAWYMTFFKAGVNIPGDAEPVKGFDALYTTLLSTFITRNTLYLDIRNENSYSLNYYKDNEGQTGDSDYGEHIQVSWDGTTFAPANYYKDYWPILTLSPPANATSNYNELHLKFRKLYNPEPLIFGDYTFKLVADNDNSPTIQLSEPQFLFEFPLGIIENDWTQEFSFVTPNMSSAVSGQNSIAFYLKLFNVRTKLPEISIPSTGFPKETPIDNIFGPITDFPLHWPSDETNWEVYPKKRFYVGPNSILVGESGVERSNNAITFYFRVLNEYYRFDPFLSQDYKNQITTSFMPPSGRSQNSNAEVLISDYLDNGLTYATDFELRKDNVIVNTIPIPIRYFSNEKLRNNNLNYVELSISVSEFEDQIVPALATLDTSVQEPMFTIDAFNQKTDDNGKTYFDGIISIVGLDSNGIYQRNQPSNGNIYIFTRDNYSFSSIAINSNIELPSGHDPNAYFNFSDFIGYAQTAEDVFSIAPFNDSPVSFVTRIRVMYYSGFKFNPIVPDLEYEDNSPEFETKELHKSVMQSPSELLVSYVHLVSKADENLDGDNPSPYLLDLPNAREIDLGHVLFGLQALQFPLENSPSPSLIGRFFLKYNLRGIHYAGWVADIGIAVGTNERHIFDNEVPVAVRHYGNIYYPENPDIDRYFEISAPEPDLEGDIDAYGLKAAWEDVESINPEFKFSDVLKYYFQNPDPENNLNHYGNRYFIFCLQNGIVTQISGNTYSWPNYTNLPVSLLEPVEWMATFWFDQYNELLLIFKNPPVNYHFQDCKYVLIKFLQWLKPRLENEQPNKSFL
;
A
#
# COMPACT_ATOMS: atom_id res chain seq x y z
N MET A 1 -9.49 14.31 16.29
CA MET A 1 -9.48 14.98 17.63
C MET A 1 -9.05 13.89 18.58
N PRO A 2 -8.05 14.09 19.47
CA PRO A 2 -7.36 12.96 20.08
C PRO A 2 -8.30 12.10 20.91
N SER A 3 -8.45 10.84 20.49
CA SER A 3 -8.52 9.58 21.27
C SER A 3 -8.38 9.72 22.81
N THR A 4 -9.34 10.37 23.45
CA THR A 4 -9.33 10.59 24.90
C THR A 4 -9.57 9.28 25.64
N ALA A 5 -8.55 8.77 26.34
CA ALA A 5 -8.76 7.71 27.33
C ALA A 5 -9.29 8.28 28.63
N HIS A 6 -10.24 7.58 29.25
CA HIS A 6 -10.67 7.84 30.62
C HIS A 6 -10.06 6.80 31.56
N PHE A 7 -9.77 7.20 32.79
CA PHE A 7 -9.44 6.24 33.83
C PHE A 7 -10.70 5.44 34.18
N PHE A 8 -10.58 4.12 34.30
CA PHE A 8 -11.71 3.20 34.45
C PHE A 8 -12.55 3.41 35.72
N THR A 9 -12.13 4.28 36.65
CA THR A 9 -12.81 4.57 37.91
C THR A 9 -12.36 5.91 38.53
N ASP A 10 -12.85 6.26 39.71
CA ASP A 10 -12.33 7.35 40.55
C ASP A 10 -11.05 6.88 41.29
N PRO A 11 -9.86 7.44 40.97
CA PRO A 11 -8.61 6.98 41.56
C PRO A 11 -8.54 7.24 43.07
N THR A 12 -9.30 8.19 43.61
CA THR A 12 -9.29 8.51 45.05
C THR A 12 -9.96 7.45 45.91
N LYS A 13 -10.84 6.63 45.30
CA LYS A 13 -11.56 5.54 45.98
C LYS A 13 -10.82 4.22 45.90
N LEU A 14 -9.91 4.06 44.93
CA LEU A 14 -9.11 2.87 44.76
C LEU A 14 -8.11 2.74 45.92
N SER A 15 -8.26 1.69 46.74
CA SER A 15 -7.44 1.53 47.94
C SER A 15 -6.18 0.70 47.70
N THR A 16 -6.31 -0.41 46.98
CA THR A 16 -5.20 -1.32 46.67
C THR A 16 -5.54 -2.24 45.51
N GLN A 17 -4.51 -2.69 44.80
CA GLN A 17 -4.60 -3.83 43.89
C GLN A 17 -4.33 -5.13 44.67
N LEU A 18 -5.25 -6.08 44.60
CA LEU A 18 -5.18 -7.36 45.33
C LEU A 18 -4.36 -8.40 44.58
N THR A 19 -4.47 -8.42 43.25
CA THR A 19 -3.68 -9.28 42.35
C THR A 19 -3.28 -8.48 41.13
N SER A 20 -2.10 -8.78 40.59
CA SER A 20 -1.54 -8.11 39.43
C SER A 20 -1.43 -9.04 38.24
N TYR A 21 -1.38 -8.46 37.04
CA TYR A 21 -0.96 -9.16 35.84
C TYR A 21 0.44 -9.76 36.04
N GLY A 22 0.58 -11.07 35.87
CA GLY A 22 1.85 -11.76 36.14
C GLY A 22 1.72 -13.20 36.65
N PRO A 23 2.84 -13.91 36.82
CA PRO A 23 2.86 -15.24 37.44
C PRO A 23 2.25 -15.22 38.85
N VAL A 24 1.42 -16.22 39.15
CA VAL A 24 0.76 -16.33 40.47
C VAL A 24 1.76 -16.85 41.50
N SER A 25 1.94 -16.13 42.62
CA SER A 25 2.88 -16.54 43.66
C SER A 25 2.56 -17.92 44.24
N GLY A 26 3.57 -18.79 44.31
CA GLY A 26 3.46 -20.20 44.69
C GLY A 26 3.07 -21.15 43.56
N ASN A 27 2.63 -20.62 42.41
CA ASN A 27 2.28 -21.34 41.19
C ASN A 27 2.93 -20.69 39.96
N GLU A 28 4.11 -20.07 40.12
CA GLU A 28 4.68 -19.17 39.13
C GLU A 28 4.88 -19.84 37.77
N ASN A 29 5.09 -21.16 37.73
CA ASN A 29 5.29 -21.94 36.51
C ASN A 29 4.02 -22.53 35.88
N THR A 30 2.86 -22.39 36.51
CA THR A 30 1.60 -23.05 36.11
C THR A 30 0.40 -22.12 36.03
N GLU A 31 0.42 -20.99 36.74
CA GLU A 31 -0.67 -20.03 36.73
C GLU A 31 -0.17 -18.61 36.43
N TYR A 32 -0.83 -17.94 35.49
CA TYR A 32 -0.60 -16.52 35.18
C TYR A 32 -1.89 -15.74 35.38
N MET A 33 -1.88 -14.75 36.26
CA MET A 33 -3.03 -13.89 36.53
C MET A 33 -3.19 -12.88 35.40
N ILE A 34 -4.39 -12.77 34.85
CA ILE A 34 -4.76 -11.77 33.85
C ILE A 34 -5.51 -10.61 34.51
N THR A 35 -6.47 -10.92 35.39
CA THR A 35 -7.27 -9.92 36.08
C THR A 35 -6.44 -9.09 37.06
N SER A 36 -6.43 -7.77 36.86
CA SER A 36 -6.03 -6.85 37.91
C SER A 36 -7.19 -6.70 38.89
N LYS A 37 -7.15 -7.43 40.01
CA LYS A 37 -8.18 -7.33 41.05
C LYS A 37 -7.95 -6.10 41.91
N LEU A 38 -9.04 -5.42 42.23
CA LEU A 38 -9.02 -4.11 42.86
C LEU A 38 -9.91 -4.11 44.10
N GLN A 39 -9.49 -3.35 45.11
CA GLN A 39 -10.27 -3.10 46.30
C GLN A 39 -10.55 -1.61 46.43
N PHE A 40 -11.81 -1.26 46.70
CA PHE A 40 -12.24 0.12 46.88
C PHE A 40 -12.54 0.43 48.35
N SER A 41 -12.24 1.67 48.75
CA SER A 41 -12.51 2.20 50.10
C SER A 41 -13.99 2.55 50.31
N SER A 42 -14.74 2.75 49.22
CA SER A 42 -16.17 3.02 49.17
C SER A 42 -16.69 2.67 47.78
N GLU A 43 -18.01 2.74 47.55
CA GLU A 43 -18.57 2.53 46.21
C GLU A 43 -17.95 3.49 45.18
N ALA A 44 -17.42 2.91 44.10
CA ALA A 44 -16.78 3.64 43.02
C ALA A 44 -17.48 3.34 41.70
N ASP A 45 -17.54 4.35 40.84
CA ASP A 45 -18.12 4.23 39.51
C ASP A 45 -17.14 3.49 38.60
N ALA A 46 -17.67 2.61 37.76
CA ALA A 46 -16.98 2.03 36.63
C ALA A 46 -17.23 2.93 35.41
N ILE A 47 -16.15 3.40 34.81
CA ILE A 47 -16.18 4.43 33.76
C ILE A 47 -15.74 3.82 32.45
N ALA A 48 -16.47 4.09 31.37
CA ALA A 48 -16.09 3.68 30.02
C ALA A 48 -14.76 4.34 29.63
N VAL A 49 -13.69 3.54 29.47
CA VAL A 49 -12.34 4.07 29.16
C VAL A 49 -12.25 4.69 27.77
N CYS A 50 -13.12 4.29 26.86
CA CYS A 50 -13.24 4.78 25.48
C CYS A 50 -14.69 4.66 25.01
N THR A 51 -15.00 5.22 23.84
CA THR A 51 -16.29 5.01 23.18
C THR A 51 -16.34 3.60 22.61
N GLY A 52 -17.46 2.92 22.77
CA GLY A 52 -17.55 1.51 22.42
C GLY A 52 -18.96 0.95 22.44
N TYR A 53 -19.04 -0.34 22.17
CA TYR A 53 -20.23 -1.16 22.38
C TYR A 53 -20.07 -2.00 23.63
N VAL A 54 -21.14 -2.20 24.39
CA VAL A 54 -21.08 -2.98 25.63
C VAL A 54 -21.83 -4.30 25.52
N PHE A 55 -21.29 -5.30 26.22
CA PHE A 55 -21.85 -6.63 26.34
C PHE A 55 -21.84 -7.05 27.81
N LEU A 56 -22.99 -7.45 28.35
CA LEU A 56 -23.21 -7.73 29.76
C LEU A 56 -23.44 -9.22 30.00
N GLN A 57 -22.75 -9.79 31.00
CA GLN A 57 -22.92 -11.19 31.40
C GLN A 57 -23.05 -11.33 32.92
N PRO A 58 -23.75 -12.36 33.42
CA PRO A 58 -23.84 -12.61 34.84
C PRO A 58 -22.48 -12.97 35.43
N HIS A 59 -22.26 -12.60 36.69
CA HIS A 59 -21.09 -13.05 37.42
C HIS A 59 -21.30 -14.49 37.93
N ALA A 60 -20.38 -15.40 37.58
CA ALA A 60 -20.58 -16.84 37.75
C ALA A 60 -20.77 -17.31 39.20
N THR A 61 -20.28 -16.54 40.18
CA THR A 61 -20.30 -16.92 41.61
C THR A 61 -21.15 -15.99 42.49
N ASP A 62 -21.67 -14.89 41.95
CA ASP A 62 -22.46 -13.91 42.71
C ASP A 62 -23.55 -13.28 41.84
N ASN A 63 -24.80 -13.68 42.09
CA ASN A 63 -25.95 -13.23 41.30
C ASN A 63 -26.31 -11.75 41.53
N SER A 64 -25.71 -11.08 42.51
CA SER A 64 -25.85 -9.64 42.71
C SER A 64 -24.88 -8.82 41.84
N LEU A 65 -23.95 -9.50 41.16
CA LEU A 65 -22.92 -8.89 40.33
C LEU A 65 -23.06 -9.29 38.85
N VAL A 66 -22.48 -8.47 38.00
CA VAL A 66 -22.37 -8.67 36.56
C VAL A 66 -20.97 -8.30 36.09
N ASN A 67 -20.57 -8.86 34.95
CA ASN A 67 -19.36 -8.48 34.24
C ASN A 67 -19.75 -7.81 32.92
N LEU A 68 -18.95 -6.84 32.50
CA LEU A 68 -19.20 -6.07 31.28
C LEU A 68 -17.96 -6.09 30.41
N VAL A 69 -18.14 -6.37 29.12
CA VAL A 69 -17.13 -6.19 28.09
C VAL A 69 -17.44 -4.91 27.33
N LEU A 70 -16.43 -4.07 27.16
CA LEU A 70 -16.45 -2.88 26.31
C LEU A 70 -15.60 -3.15 25.07
N LEU A 71 -16.24 -3.19 23.92
CA LEU A 71 -15.64 -3.28 22.59
C LEU A 71 -15.41 -1.85 22.06
N PRO A 72 -14.16 -1.39 21.93
CA PRO A 72 -13.88 -0.03 21.47
C PRO A 72 -14.32 0.20 20.01
N ILE A 73 -14.77 1.41 19.68
CA ILE A 73 -14.94 1.81 18.27
C ILE A 73 -13.57 2.17 17.69
N LEU A 74 -13.25 1.61 16.52
CA LEU A 74 -11.95 1.71 15.85
C LEU A 74 -11.44 3.14 15.66
N ALA A 75 -12.34 4.09 15.36
CA ALA A 75 -11.97 5.49 15.15
C ALA A 75 -11.23 6.12 16.34
N ASP A 76 -11.50 5.66 17.56
CA ASP A 76 -10.87 6.16 18.79
C ASP A 76 -9.51 5.49 19.08
N GLN A 77 -9.16 4.40 18.38
CA GLN A 77 -7.87 3.71 18.52
C GLN A 77 -6.81 4.18 17.52
N ILE A 78 -7.24 4.65 16.34
CA ILE A 78 -6.36 4.91 15.17
C ILE A 78 -5.40 6.09 15.37
N GLU A 79 -5.77 7.13 16.11
CA GLU A 79 -4.92 8.33 16.25
C GLU A 79 -3.66 8.10 17.13
N ASN A 80 -3.50 6.93 17.75
CA ASN A 80 -2.55 6.74 18.85
C ASN A 80 -1.36 5.80 18.57
N ASN A 81 -1.29 5.10 17.42
CA ASN A 81 -0.18 4.18 17.08
C ASN A 81 0.21 3.16 18.18
N TYR A 82 -0.67 2.87 19.15
CA TYR A 82 -0.43 1.88 20.20
C TYR A 82 -0.96 0.50 19.79
N THR A 83 -0.62 -0.52 20.58
CA THR A 83 -1.21 -1.86 20.45
C THR A 83 -2.74 -1.78 20.48
N ALA A 84 -3.39 -2.30 19.44
CA ALA A 84 -4.84 -2.32 19.34
C ALA A 84 -5.46 -3.13 20.50
N VAL A 85 -6.55 -2.60 21.07
CA VAL A 85 -7.27 -3.26 22.17
C VAL A 85 -8.55 -3.85 21.62
N LYS A 86 -8.69 -5.16 21.73
CA LYS A 86 -9.90 -5.89 21.34
C LYS A 86 -11.04 -5.64 22.31
N TYR A 87 -10.78 -5.81 23.61
CA TYR A 87 -11.78 -5.67 24.66
C TYR A 87 -11.21 -5.05 25.93
N PHE A 88 -12.03 -4.26 26.62
CA PHE A 88 -11.85 -3.99 28.05
C PHE A 88 -12.88 -4.81 28.84
N VAL A 89 -12.44 -5.54 29.86
CA VAL A 89 -13.35 -6.33 30.70
C VAL A 89 -13.40 -5.76 32.11
N TYR A 90 -14.60 -5.38 32.52
CA TYR A 90 -14.94 -4.88 33.84
C TYR A 90 -15.60 -6.02 34.62
N ARG A 91 -14.99 -6.44 35.73
CA ARG A 91 -15.50 -7.52 36.58
C ARG A 91 -16.10 -6.98 37.87
N GLY A 92 -17.17 -7.63 38.33
CA GLY A 92 -17.77 -7.38 39.64
C GLY A 92 -18.51 -6.05 39.73
N LEU A 93 -19.32 -5.72 38.73
CA LEU A 93 -20.22 -4.57 38.72
C LEU A 93 -21.53 -4.91 39.43
N LYS A 94 -22.13 -3.96 40.15
CA LYS A 94 -23.41 -4.17 40.83
C LYS A 94 -24.55 -4.30 39.82
N LYS A 95 -25.19 -5.47 39.81
CA LYS A 95 -26.36 -5.74 38.94
C LYS A 95 -27.48 -4.73 39.14
N SER A 96 -27.71 -4.33 40.40
CA SER A 96 -28.79 -3.41 40.79
C SER A 96 -28.64 -1.98 40.25
N ASN A 97 -27.51 -1.64 39.61
CA ASN A 97 -27.33 -0.36 38.91
C ASN A 97 -27.74 -0.41 37.43
N ILE A 98 -28.04 -1.60 36.91
CA ILE A 98 -28.37 -1.83 35.50
C ILE A 98 -29.73 -2.52 35.37
N LEU A 99 -29.94 -3.58 36.15
CA LEU A 99 -31.10 -4.46 36.08
C LEU A 99 -31.87 -4.47 37.41
N THR A 100 -33.18 -4.64 37.30
CA THR A 100 -34.10 -4.95 38.40
C THR A 100 -33.91 -6.40 38.89
N GLY A 101 -34.53 -6.75 40.01
CA GLY A 101 -34.49 -8.13 40.53
C GLY A 101 -35.19 -9.18 39.65
N SER A 102 -35.96 -8.76 38.64
CA SER A 102 -36.59 -9.62 37.62
C SER A 102 -35.83 -9.62 36.29
N ASP A 103 -34.61 -9.11 36.27
CA ASP A 103 -33.74 -9.02 35.08
C ASP A 103 -34.31 -8.13 33.98
N GLU A 104 -35.12 -7.13 34.33
CA GLU A 104 -35.52 -6.04 33.42
C GLU A 104 -34.60 -4.83 33.62
N PHE A 105 -34.36 -4.03 32.58
CA PHE A 105 -33.64 -2.76 32.74
C PHE A 105 -34.29 -1.86 33.80
N LEU A 106 -33.46 -1.16 34.57
CA LEU A 106 -33.96 -0.06 35.40
C LEU A 106 -34.63 0.99 34.52
N ALA A 107 -35.69 1.62 35.03
CA ALA A 107 -36.28 2.78 34.36
C ALA A 107 -35.26 3.93 34.27
N GLU A 108 -35.28 4.71 33.19
CA GLU A 108 -34.41 5.88 33.00
C GLU A 108 -34.45 6.86 34.20
N SER A 109 -35.62 6.99 34.86
CA SER A 109 -35.78 7.84 36.04
C SER A 109 -35.35 7.20 37.37
N HIS A 110 -34.81 5.99 37.36
CA HIS A 110 -34.43 5.29 38.59
C HIS A 110 -33.19 5.97 39.22
N PRO A 111 -33.17 6.26 40.53
CA PRO A 111 -32.09 7.01 41.17
C PRO A 111 -30.73 6.30 41.10
N ASP A 112 -30.73 4.98 40.94
CA ASP A 112 -29.52 4.16 40.82
C ASP A 112 -29.16 3.80 39.37
N ALA A 113 -29.89 4.31 38.37
CA ALA A 113 -29.60 4.06 36.96
C ALA A 113 -28.27 4.72 36.54
N SER A 114 -27.41 3.97 35.87
CA SER A 114 -26.16 4.48 35.31
C SER A 114 -26.36 5.21 33.98
N ASP A 115 -25.32 5.92 33.51
CA ASP A 115 -25.34 6.55 32.18
C ASP A 115 -25.51 5.51 31.06
N LEU A 116 -25.05 4.28 31.28
CA LEU A 116 -25.31 3.16 30.37
C LEU A 116 -26.82 2.87 30.25
N VAL A 117 -27.54 2.76 31.36
CA VAL A 117 -29.00 2.54 31.34
C VAL A 117 -29.67 3.67 30.57
N ASN A 118 -29.28 4.92 30.83
CA ASN A 118 -29.83 6.08 30.13
C ASN A 118 -29.53 6.03 28.63
N SER A 119 -28.32 5.64 28.23
CA SER A 119 -27.90 5.51 26.84
C SER A 119 -28.69 4.43 26.09
N ILE A 120 -28.97 3.30 26.75
CA ILE A 120 -29.81 2.22 26.21
C ILE A 120 -31.23 2.72 25.98
N TRP A 121 -31.84 3.40 26.96
CA TRP A 121 -33.19 3.96 26.81
C TRP A 121 -33.27 5.00 25.70
N GLN A 122 -32.26 5.86 25.55
CA GLN A 122 -32.20 6.85 24.47
C GLN A 122 -32.13 6.18 23.09
N GLN A 123 -31.23 5.21 22.92
CA GLN A 123 -31.12 4.44 21.67
C GLN A 123 -32.42 3.70 21.33
N TYR A 124 -33.03 3.05 22.33
CA TYR A 124 -34.31 2.36 22.18
C TYR A 124 -35.46 3.32 21.79
N ASN A 125 -35.56 4.48 22.44
CA ASN A 125 -36.58 5.47 22.12
C ASN A 125 -36.39 6.05 20.72
N MET A 126 -35.15 6.29 20.29
CA MET A 126 -34.86 6.67 18.91
C MET A 126 -35.31 5.58 17.93
N LEU A 127 -34.96 4.33 18.16
CA LEU A 127 -35.35 3.22 17.29
C LEU A 127 -36.89 3.09 17.18
N LYS A 128 -37.60 3.22 18.29
CA LYS A 128 -39.08 3.20 18.34
C LYS A 128 -39.73 4.32 17.52
N THR A 129 -39.08 5.49 17.40
CA THR A 129 -39.57 6.57 16.51
C THR A 129 -39.34 6.27 15.03
N LEU A 130 -38.32 5.48 14.69
CA LEU A 130 -37.98 5.10 13.32
C LEU A 130 -38.74 3.85 12.85
N VAL A 131 -39.03 2.92 13.76
CA VAL A 131 -39.62 1.61 13.46
C VAL A 131 -40.98 1.47 14.15
N SER A 132 -42.05 1.70 13.38
CA SER A 132 -43.44 1.71 13.88
C SER A 132 -43.95 0.36 14.44
N THR A 133 -43.21 -0.73 14.26
CA THR A 133 -43.58 -2.08 14.68
C THR A 133 -43.09 -2.47 16.07
N ILE A 134 -42.28 -1.63 16.74
CA ILE A 134 -41.79 -1.91 18.09
C ILE A 134 -42.89 -1.59 19.12
N ASP A 135 -43.65 -2.61 19.52
CA ASP A 135 -44.78 -2.51 20.47
C ASP A 135 -44.35 -2.72 21.95
N SER A 136 -43.07 -3.01 22.22
CA SER A 136 -42.61 -3.14 23.61
C SER A 136 -42.63 -1.80 24.35
N THR A 137 -42.73 -1.85 25.68
CA THR A 137 -42.65 -0.67 26.55
C THR A 137 -41.26 -0.45 27.15
N ALA A 138 -40.33 -1.37 26.89
CA ALA A 138 -38.97 -1.36 27.42
C ALA A 138 -37.97 -1.97 26.42
N PRO A 139 -36.68 -1.61 26.51
CA PRO A 139 -35.61 -2.26 25.76
C PRO A 139 -35.50 -3.74 26.12
N ASN A 140 -35.14 -4.58 25.14
CA ASN A 140 -34.86 -6.00 25.37
C ASN A 140 -33.46 -6.16 25.95
N ILE A 141 -33.31 -6.91 27.04
CA ILE A 141 -32.03 -7.23 27.69
C ILE A 141 -31.12 -8.09 26.79
N ALA A 142 -31.68 -8.83 25.84
CA ALA A 142 -30.91 -9.53 24.81
C ALA A 142 -30.04 -8.57 23.98
N ALA A 143 -30.44 -7.29 23.85
CA ALA A 143 -29.67 -6.28 23.11
C ALA A 143 -28.27 -6.05 23.71
N ILE A 144 -28.07 -6.29 25.00
CA ILE A 144 -26.75 -6.21 25.64
C ILE A 144 -26.12 -7.58 25.89
N GLY A 145 -26.59 -8.63 25.21
CA GLY A 145 -26.10 -10.00 25.41
C GLY A 145 -26.65 -10.70 26.65
N TRP A 146 -27.58 -10.09 27.39
CA TRP A 146 -28.18 -10.67 28.58
C TRP A 146 -29.32 -11.64 28.20
N ASP A 147 -28.98 -12.72 27.53
CA ASP A 147 -29.86 -13.89 27.39
C ASP A 147 -29.10 -15.16 27.79
N THR A 148 -29.11 -15.41 29.10
CA THR A 148 -28.41 -16.57 29.69
C THR A 148 -29.05 -17.90 29.32
N SER A 149 -30.26 -17.90 28.76
CA SER A 149 -30.99 -19.12 28.41
C SER A 149 -30.62 -19.64 27.02
N SER A 150 -30.26 -18.74 26.09
CA SER A 150 -29.87 -19.06 24.72
C SER A 150 -28.36 -19.04 24.48
N ASN A 151 -27.58 -18.41 25.37
CA ASN A 151 -26.13 -18.25 25.22
C ASN A 151 -25.32 -19.14 26.18
N PRO A 152 -25.00 -20.41 25.83
CA PRO A 152 -24.13 -21.26 26.65
C PRO A 152 -22.73 -20.65 26.88
N GLY A 153 -22.06 -21.09 27.95
CA GLY A 153 -20.73 -20.56 28.31
C GLY A 153 -19.65 -20.77 27.25
N THR A 154 -19.85 -21.73 26.34
CA THR A 154 -18.90 -22.06 25.27
C THR A 154 -19.05 -21.18 24.03
N ASP A 155 -20.02 -20.27 23.99
CA ASP A 155 -20.19 -19.39 22.85
C ASP A 155 -19.05 -18.40 22.75
N SER A 156 -18.49 -18.26 21.55
CA SER A 156 -17.47 -17.26 21.24
C SER A 156 -18.07 -15.86 21.31
N LEU A 157 -17.33 -14.94 21.94
CA LEU A 157 -17.72 -13.55 22.02
C LEU A 157 -17.67 -12.87 20.64
N ASN A 158 -16.67 -13.18 19.80
CA ASN A 158 -16.61 -12.64 18.44
C ASN A 158 -17.79 -13.15 17.60
N ALA A 159 -18.17 -14.43 17.73
CA ALA A 159 -19.30 -14.99 17.00
C ALA A 159 -20.62 -14.30 17.39
N LEU A 160 -20.82 -13.98 18.66
CA LEU A 160 -22.00 -13.23 19.12
C LEU A 160 -22.00 -11.77 18.66
N HIS A 161 -20.82 -11.17 18.47
CA HIS A 161 -20.70 -9.83 17.88
C HIS A 161 -20.97 -9.84 16.37
N ASN A 162 -20.49 -10.87 15.66
CA ASN A 162 -20.53 -10.97 14.20
C ASN A 162 -21.76 -11.71 13.65
N ALA A 163 -22.58 -12.32 14.51
CA ALA A 163 -23.79 -12.97 14.05
C ALA A 163 -24.78 -11.90 13.57
N ASP A 164 -25.28 -12.06 12.34
CA ASP A 164 -26.48 -11.37 11.80
C ASP A 164 -27.75 -11.81 12.55
N ASN A 165 -27.66 -11.88 13.88
CA ASN A 165 -28.78 -12.20 14.72
C ASN A 165 -29.53 -10.89 14.92
N ASP A 166 -30.65 -10.72 14.20
CA ASP A 166 -31.57 -9.58 14.31
C ASP A 166 -31.93 -9.23 15.79
N ASP A 167 -31.72 -10.17 16.71
CA ASP A 167 -32.04 -10.06 18.13
C ASP A 167 -30.93 -9.43 19.02
N ILE A 168 -29.67 -9.31 18.57
CA ILE A 168 -28.56 -8.74 19.37
C ILE A 168 -28.06 -7.44 18.74
N GLN A 169 -28.45 -6.31 19.33
CA GLN A 169 -27.94 -4.99 18.96
C GLN A 169 -27.21 -4.35 20.14
N LEU A 170 -25.87 -4.49 20.16
CA LEU A 170 -25.05 -4.01 21.27
C LEU A 170 -25.26 -2.53 21.53
N ALA A 171 -25.44 -2.18 22.79
CA ALA A 171 -25.62 -0.79 23.19
C ALA A 171 -24.31 -0.01 23.07
N ALA A 172 -24.36 1.15 22.40
CA ALA A 172 -23.24 2.07 22.37
C ALA A 172 -23.11 2.87 23.67
N ILE A 173 -21.88 3.16 24.08
CA ILE A 173 -21.53 4.03 25.22
C ILE A 173 -20.43 5.01 24.80
N GLN A 174 -20.51 6.25 25.29
CA GLN A 174 -19.48 7.26 25.07
C GLN A 174 -18.37 7.15 26.12
N ALA A 175 -17.15 7.50 25.73
CA ALA A 175 -16.02 7.59 26.65
C ALA A 175 -16.37 8.49 27.86
N GLY A 176 -15.97 8.07 29.06
CA GLY A 176 -16.19 8.82 30.30
C GLY A 176 -17.56 8.66 30.94
N GLN A 177 -18.53 8.01 30.29
CA GLN A 177 -19.82 7.71 30.89
C GLN A 177 -19.73 6.59 31.95
N THR A 178 -20.61 6.67 32.94
CA THR A 178 -20.71 5.66 34.00
C THR A 178 -21.41 4.40 33.50
N LEU A 179 -20.71 3.28 33.57
CA LEU A 179 -21.22 1.95 33.21
C LEU A 179 -22.12 1.39 34.32
N ALA A 180 -21.59 1.35 35.54
CA ALA A 180 -22.24 0.93 36.78
C ALA A 180 -21.34 1.26 37.97
N LYS A 181 -21.63 0.74 39.17
CA LYS A 181 -20.71 0.78 40.31
C LYS A 181 -19.97 -0.53 40.48
N PHE A 182 -18.68 -0.45 40.81
CA PHE A 182 -17.91 -1.60 41.25
C PHE A 182 -18.38 -2.09 42.63
N ASP A 183 -18.36 -3.41 42.83
CA ASP A 183 -18.33 -3.98 44.17
C ASP A 183 -16.99 -3.67 44.85
N MET A 184 -17.01 -3.44 46.16
CA MET A 184 -15.83 -2.98 46.89
C MET A 184 -14.72 -4.03 47.00
N LEU A 185 -15.06 -5.32 46.90
CA LEU A 185 -14.13 -6.44 47.16
C LEU A 185 -13.93 -7.37 45.95
N ASN A 186 -14.86 -7.37 44.99
CA ASN A 186 -14.87 -8.29 43.85
C ASN A 186 -14.60 -7.62 42.50
N ALA A 187 -14.08 -6.39 42.51
CA ALA A 187 -13.82 -5.65 41.28
C ALA A 187 -12.56 -6.14 40.55
N GLY A 188 -12.61 -6.11 39.22
CA GLY A 188 -11.45 -6.40 38.36
C GLY A 188 -11.49 -5.61 37.05
N PHE A 189 -10.31 -5.39 36.48
CA PHE A 189 -10.14 -4.73 35.19
C PHE A 189 -9.09 -5.45 34.34
N GLU A 190 -9.38 -5.60 33.05
CA GLU A 190 -8.52 -6.27 32.07
C GLU A 190 -8.45 -5.46 30.77
N VAL A 191 -7.26 -5.47 30.16
CA VAL A 191 -7.01 -4.92 28.82
C VAL A 191 -6.64 -6.10 27.92
N MET A 192 -7.56 -6.48 27.03
CA MET A 192 -7.35 -7.55 26.05
C MET A 192 -6.99 -6.94 24.70
N LEU A 193 -5.84 -7.34 24.17
CA LEU A 193 -5.28 -6.88 22.90
C LEU A 193 -5.92 -7.59 21.71
N GLU A 194 -5.89 -6.95 20.54
CA GLU A 194 -6.27 -7.59 19.27
C GLU A 194 -5.16 -8.53 18.80
N GLU A 195 -5.07 -9.65 19.50
CA GLU A 195 -4.15 -10.75 19.25
C GLU A 195 -5.01 -12.01 19.04
N ASN A 196 -4.64 -12.89 18.11
CA ASN A 196 -5.47 -14.05 17.75
C ASN A 196 -4.98 -15.35 18.43
N PHE A 197 -4.36 -15.26 19.61
CA PHE A 197 -3.94 -16.45 20.35
C PHE A 197 -5.04 -16.98 21.27
N PHE A 198 -6.08 -16.18 21.55
CA PHE A 198 -7.17 -16.53 22.45
C PHE A 198 -8.49 -15.95 21.97
N GLU A 199 -9.46 -16.84 21.73
CA GLU A 199 -10.83 -16.47 21.44
C GLU A 199 -11.64 -16.51 22.75
N PRO A 200 -12.10 -15.35 23.26
CA PRO A 200 -12.82 -15.32 24.53
C PRO A 200 -14.22 -15.91 24.36
N ASP A 201 -14.61 -16.79 25.28
CA ASP A 201 -15.97 -17.33 25.37
C ASP A 201 -16.77 -16.68 26.50
N LEU A 202 -18.06 -16.97 26.57
CA LEU A 202 -18.91 -16.44 27.64
C LEU A 202 -18.55 -16.96 29.02
N ALA A 203 -17.94 -18.14 29.15
CA ALA A 203 -17.47 -18.67 30.43
C ALA A 203 -16.33 -17.80 30.99
N TYR A 204 -15.39 -17.38 30.14
CA TYR A 204 -14.36 -16.39 30.45
C TYR A 204 -14.96 -15.06 30.91
N VAL A 205 -15.94 -14.53 30.17
CA VAL A 205 -16.59 -13.25 30.53
C VAL A 205 -17.33 -13.36 31.86
N ARG A 206 -18.02 -14.48 32.13
CA ARG A 206 -18.78 -14.71 33.37
C ARG A 206 -17.90 -14.93 34.61
N ALA A 207 -16.65 -15.34 34.43
CA ALA A 207 -15.77 -15.67 35.55
C ALA A 207 -15.51 -14.46 36.47
N ALA A 208 -15.34 -14.72 37.78
CA ALA A 208 -15.04 -13.67 38.76
C ALA A 208 -13.66 -13.05 38.56
N ASP A 209 -12.73 -13.89 38.10
CA ASP A 209 -11.39 -13.55 37.67
C ASP A 209 -10.97 -14.48 36.54
N PHE A 210 -9.85 -14.18 35.92
CA PHE A 210 -9.26 -15.00 34.91
C PHE A 210 -7.76 -15.16 35.13
N LYS A 211 -7.34 -16.40 35.01
CA LYS A 211 -5.95 -16.82 35.02
C LYS A 211 -5.76 -17.90 33.96
N ILE A 212 -4.60 -17.90 33.34
CA ILE A 212 -4.19 -18.98 32.45
C ILE A 212 -3.55 -20.05 33.32
N THR A 213 -4.11 -21.26 33.27
CA THR A 213 -3.61 -22.42 34.01
C THR A 213 -3.07 -23.47 33.04
N THR A 214 -1.83 -23.87 33.25
CA THR A 214 -1.14 -24.92 32.48
C THR A 214 -0.72 -26.08 33.39
N THR A 215 -0.26 -27.17 32.79
CA THR A 215 0.23 -28.33 33.55
C THR A 215 1.61 -28.07 34.15
N ILE A 216 1.89 -28.65 35.31
CA ILE A 216 3.22 -28.60 35.95
C ILE A 216 4.31 -29.07 34.96
N PRO A 217 5.39 -28.28 34.77
CA PRO A 217 6.55 -28.72 33.99
C PRO A 217 7.12 -30.04 34.53
N GLN A 218 7.52 -30.94 33.64
CA GLN A 218 8.13 -32.21 34.01
C GLN A 218 9.55 -31.99 34.57
N SER A 219 10.03 -32.95 35.36
CA SER A 219 11.40 -32.91 35.88
C SER A 219 12.40 -32.94 34.73
N GLY A 220 13.11 -31.85 34.51
CA GLY A 220 14.07 -31.68 33.41
C GLY A 220 13.56 -30.82 32.25
N ASP A 221 12.30 -30.39 32.28
CA ASP A 221 11.83 -29.35 31.36
C ASP A 221 12.66 -28.06 31.58
N ILE A 222 13.03 -27.43 30.48
CA ILE A 222 13.73 -26.14 30.46
C ILE A 222 12.71 -25.11 29.99
N PRO A 223 12.57 -23.95 30.68
CA PRO A 223 11.65 -22.92 30.22
C PRO A 223 11.99 -22.47 28.79
N GLY A 224 10.97 -22.43 27.93
CA GLY A 224 11.14 -22.17 26.50
C GLY A 224 11.43 -23.40 25.64
N ASN A 225 11.56 -24.60 26.23
CA ASN A 225 11.78 -25.87 25.52
C ASN A 225 10.70 -26.94 25.85
N GLU A 226 9.54 -26.52 26.33
CA GLU A 226 8.40 -27.42 26.55
C GLU A 226 7.88 -28.00 25.21
N PRO A 227 7.02 -29.03 25.23
CA PRO A 227 6.24 -29.40 24.05
C PRO A 227 5.46 -28.18 23.52
N ILE A 228 5.45 -27.99 22.20
CA ILE A 228 4.92 -26.77 21.58
C ILE A 228 3.44 -26.53 21.91
N ALA A 229 2.64 -27.59 22.05
CA ALA A 229 1.24 -27.48 22.50
C ALA A 229 1.11 -26.77 23.88
N LYS A 230 2.05 -27.02 24.80
CA LYS A 230 2.09 -26.30 26.10
C LYS A 230 2.51 -24.86 25.90
N MET A 231 3.51 -24.61 25.06
CA MET A 231 3.97 -23.25 24.74
C MET A 231 2.83 -22.43 24.12
N ARG A 232 2.06 -22.98 23.17
CA ARG A 232 0.88 -22.34 22.59
C ARG A 232 -0.18 -22.00 23.64
N GLN A 233 -0.44 -22.87 24.61
CA GLN A 233 -1.34 -22.55 25.72
C GLN A 233 -0.82 -21.36 26.55
N ARG A 234 0.50 -21.22 26.70
CA ARG A 234 1.11 -20.08 27.40
C ARG A 234 1.12 -18.79 26.57
N GLU A 235 1.19 -18.86 25.24
CA GLU A 235 1.06 -17.68 24.35
C GLU A 235 -0.25 -16.91 24.59
N ILE A 236 -1.29 -17.55 25.16
CA ILE A 236 -2.56 -16.89 25.49
C ILE A 236 -2.37 -15.64 26.35
N ILE A 237 -1.35 -15.58 27.22
CA ILE A 237 -1.11 -14.39 28.04
C ILE A 237 -0.79 -13.15 27.17
N LEU A 238 -0.26 -13.34 25.96
CA LEU A 238 0.11 -12.25 25.06
C LEU A 238 -1.09 -11.54 24.43
N ASN A 239 -2.31 -12.07 24.56
CA ASN A 239 -3.54 -11.33 24.23
C ASN A 239 -3.93 -10.31 25.31
N PHE A 240 -3.13 -10.14 26.35
CA PHE A 240 -3.45 -9.26 27.46
C PHE A 240 -2.29 -8.30 27.74
N MET A 241 -2.64 -7.12 28.25
CA MET A 241 -1.67 -6.13 28.71
C MET A 241 -1.98 -5.74 30.15
N ASP A 242 -0.93 -5.53 30.94
CA ASP A 242 -1.06 -4.95 32.26
C ASP A 242 -1.71 -3.55 32.17
N PRO A 243 -2.78 -3.26 32.93
CA PRO A 243 -3.45 -1.97 32.86
C PRO A 243 -2.54 -0.77 33.20
N ALA A 244 -1.57 -0.94 34.11
CA ALA A 244 -0.65 0.15 34.44
C ALA A 244 0.27 0.48 33.27
N ALA A 245 0.78 -0.54 32.55
CA ALA A 245 1.53 -0.34 31.32
C ALA A 245 0.67 0.31 30.21
N TRP A 246 -0.59 -0.12 30.05
CA TRP A 246 -1.50 0.46 29.06
C TRP A 246 -1.77 1.94 29.30
N TYR A 247 -2.13 2.34 30.53
CA TYR A 247 -2.36 3.76 30.86
C TYR A 247 -1.12 4.63 30.68
N MET A 248 0.09 4.07 30.84
CA MET A 248 1.34 4.81 30.62
C MET A 248 1.60 5.17 29.16
N THR A 249 0.95 4.49 28.20
CA THR A 249 1.03 4.87 26.79
C THR A 249 0.46 6.27 26.54
N PHE A 250 -0.52 6.71 27.34
CA PHE A 250 -1.19 8.01 27.23
C PHE A 250 -0.42 9.18 27.86
N PHE A 251 0.88 9.08 28.13
CA PHE A 251 1.65 10.16 28.77
C PHE A 251 1.60 11.51 28.02
N LYS A 252 1.44 11.50 26.69
CA LYS A 252 1.28 12.72 25.88
C LYS A 252 -0.17 13.19 25.80
N ALA A 253 -1.08 12.29 25.40
CA ALA A 253 -2.50 12.61 25.21
C ALA A 253 -3.20 12.95 26.53
N GLY A 254 -2.78 12.28 27.60
CA GLY A 254 -3.35 12.33 28.93
C GLY A 254 -4.51 11.37 29.12
N VAL A 255 -4.88 11.17 30.39
CA VAL A 255 -6.01 10.33 30.80
C VAL A 255 -6.99 11.18 31.60
N ASN A 256 -8.25 11.19 31.18
CA ASN A 256 -9.32 11.94 31.85
C ASN A 256 -9.79 11.23 33.12
N ILE A 257 -10.05 11.99 34.18
CA ILE A 257 -10.72 11.53 35.40
C ILE A 257 -12.10 12.20 35.43
N PRO A 258 -13.18 11.46 35.77
CA PRO A 258 -14.50 12.07 35.92
C PRO A 258 -14.50 13.24 36.90
N GLY A 259 -15.02 14.39 36.46
CA GLY A 259 -15.13 15.60 37.28
C GLY A 259 -13.91 16.53 37.25
N ASP A 260 -12.78 16.08 36.70
CA ASP A 260 -11.61 16.92 36.50
C ASP A 260 -11.70 17.69 35.18
N ALA A 261 -11.23 18.94 35.19
CA ALA A 261 -11.31 19.83 34.03
C ALA A 261 -10.24 19.52 32.96
N GLU A 262 -9.12 18.91 33.36
CA GLU A 262 -7.97 18.65 32.50
C GLU A 262 -7.50 17.20 32.66
N PRO A 263 -7.08 16.53 31.58
CA PRO A 263 -6.53 15.18 31.65
C PRO A 263 -5.19 15.15 32.40
N VAL A 264 -4.93 14.05 33.10
CA VAL A 264 -3.65 13.76 33.74
C VAL A 264 -2.61 13.44 32.67
N LYS A 265 -1.58 14.28 32.54
CA LYS A 265 -0.54 14.20 31.48
C LYS A 265 0.86 14.08 32.06
N GLY A 266 1.74 13.40 31.34
CA GLY A 266 3.14 13.17 31.70
C GLY A 266 3.34 11.98 32.64
N PHE A 267 4.54 11.41 32.60
CA PHE A 267 4.89 10.20 33.35
C PHE A 267 4.68 10.35 34.86
N ASP A 268 5.12 11.47 35.45
CA ASP A 268 5.03 11.69 36.90
C ASP A 268 3.59 11.80 37.39
N ALA A 269 2.76 12.54 36.65
CA ALA A 269 1.37 12.75 37.03
C ALA A 269 0.55 11.46 36.90
N LEU A 270 0.73 10.71 35.80
CA LEU A 270 0.08 9.41 35.62
C LEU A 270 0.52 8.43 36.72
N TYR A 271 1.82 8.35 36.99
CA TYR A 271 2.36 7.43 37.99
C TYR A 271 1.81 7.73 39.39
N THR A 272 1.84 9.00 39.79
CA THR A 272 1.46 9.40 41.16
C THR A 272 -0.04 9.47 41.37
N THR A 273 -0.79 9.94 40.36
CA THR A 273 -2.24 10.19 40.48
C THR A 273 -3.07 8.94 40.18
N LEU A 274 -2.74 8.20 39.13
CA LEU A 274 -3.56 7.08 38.65
C LEU A 274 -3.02 5.72 39.08
N LEU A 275 -1.70 5.53 38.98
CA LEU A 275 -1.10 4.19 39.07
C LEU A 275 -0.42 3.88 40.41
N SER A 276 -0.46 4.81 41.37
CA SER A 276 0.28 4.67 42.64
C SER A 276 -0.16 3.46 43.48
N THR A 277 -1.39 2.98 43.29
CA THR A 277 -1.96 1.80 43.95
C THR A 277 -1.69 0.47 43.23
N PHE A 278 -1.23 0.51 41.99
CA PHE A 278 -0.90 -0.68 41.21
C PHE A 278 0.43 -1.28 41.67
N ILE A 279 0.45 -2.58 41.91
CA ILE A 279 1.64 -3.37 42.25
C ILE A 279 2.66 -3.33 41.10
N THR A 280 2.17 -3.34 39.86
CA THR A 280 2.97 -3.42 38.62
C THR A 280 3.48 -2.09 38.08
N ARG A 281 3.25 -0.98 38.80
CA ARG A 281 3.59 0.39 38.36
C ARG A 281 5.07 0.66 38.03
N ASN A 282 5.98 -0.24 38.41
CA ASN A 282 7.43 -0.15 38.14
C ASN A 282 7.94 -1.31 37.26
N THR A 283 7.06 -2.05 36.59
CA THR A 283 7.41 -3.27 35.84
C THR A 283 7.62 -2.96 34.35
N LEU A 284 8.77 -3.37 33.81
CA LEU A 284 8.98 -3.41 32.37
C LEU A 284 8.62 -4.81 31.85
N TYR A 285 7.72 -4.88 30.88
CA TYR A 285 7.37 -6.10 30.17
C TYR A 285 8.07 -6.11 28.82
N LEU A 286 8.81 -7.19 28.54
CA LEU A 286 9.49 -7.42 27.27
C LEU A 286 8.79 -8.58 26.55
N ASP A 287 8.02 -8.24 25.50
CA ASP A 287 7.41 -9.17 24.55
C ASP A 287 8.26 -9.20 23.29
N ILE A 288 8.93 -10.33 23.03
CA ILE A 288 9.77 -10.54 21.86
C ILE A 288 9.16 -11.66 21.03
N ARG A 289 8.83 -11.33 19.79
CA ARG A 289 8.23 -12.24 18.82
C ARG A 289 9.19 -12.56 17.68
N ASN A 290 8.95 -13.63 16.95
CA ASN A 290 9.58 -13.93 15.67
C ASN A 290 8.77 -13.34 14.51
N GLU A 291 9.24 -13.51 13.29
CA GLU A 291 8.57 -13.03 12.07
C GLU A 291 7.17 -13.63 11.82
N ASN A 292 6.82 -14.71 12.52
CA ASN A 292 5.52 -15.35 12.44
C ASN A 292 4.56 -14.90 13.57
N SER A 293 4.95 -13.87 14.33
CA SER A 293 4.22 -13.31 15.48
C SER A 293 4.16 -14.22 16.72
N TYR A 294 4.88 -15.34 16.76
CA TYR A 294 5.02 -16.18 17.97
C TYR A 294 6.19 -15.72 18.82
N SER A 295 6.22 -16.06 20.11
CA SER A 295 7.35 -15.71 20.98
C SER A 295 8.73 -16.21 20.48
N LEU A 296 9.81 -15.51 20.88
CA LEU A 296 11.18 -15.63 20.35
C LEU A 296 11.75 -17.05 20.19
N ASN A 297 11.48 -17.99 21.10
CA ASN A 297 11.99 -19.38 21.02
C ASN A 297 10.85 -20.39 20.80
N TYR A 298 9.71 -19.96 20.30
CA TYR A 298 8.54 -20.81 20.12
C TYR A 298 8.88 -22.08 19.30
N TYR A 299 9.78 -21.95 18.33
CA TYR A 299 10.24 -23.03 17.46
C TYR A 299 11.55 -23.71 17.91
N LYS A 300 12.05 -23.41 19.11
CA LYS A 300 13.31 -23.94 19.68
C LYS A 300 14.54 -23.58 18.86
N ASP A 301 14.47 -22.52 18.09
CA ASP A 301 15.50 -22.01 17.19
C ASP A 301 16.23 -20.79 17.78
N ASN A 302 16.20 -20.61 19.10
CA ASN A 302 16.93 -19.56 19.80
C ASN A 302 17.48 -19.99 21.19
N GLU A 303 17.55 -21.29 21.49
CA GLU A 303 18.00 -21.81 22.80
C GLU A 303 19.50 -22.14 22.90
N GLY A 304 20.23 -22.09 21.78
CA GLY A 304 21.62 -22.58 21.68
C GLY A 304 21.72 -24.09 21.45
N GLN A 305 22.92 -24.65 21.54
CA GLN A 305 23.15 -26.10 21.45
C GLN A 305 23.24 -26.73 22.84
N THR A 306 22.80 -27.98 22.96
CA THR A 306 22.94 -28.74 24.20
C THR A 306 24.42 -28.88 24.57
N GLY A 307 24.81 -28.31 25.72
CA GLY A 307 26.19 -28.29 26.20
C GLY A 307 26.83 -26.90 26.23
N ASP A 308 26.21 -25.91 25.57
CA ASP A 308 26.60 -24.51 25.68
C ASP A 308 26.44 -24.03 27.13
N SER A 309 27.35 -23.18 27.61
CA SER A 309 27.29 -22.66 28.98
C SER A 309 26.08 -21.78 29.25
N ASP A 310 25.44 -21.29 28.20
CA ASP A 310 24.26 -20.43 28.18
C ASP A 310 23.04 -21.13 27.55
N TYR A 311 23.07 -22.47 27.40
CA TYR A 311 21.93 -23.24 26.88
C TYR A 311 20.64 -22.94 27.66
N GLY A 312 19.56 -22.57 26.96
CA GLY A 312 18.29 -22.12 27.55
C GLY A 312 18.23 -20.62 27.91
N GLU A 313 19.33 -19.89 27.72
CA GLU A 313 19.35 -18.43 27.75
C GLU A 313 19.14 -17.90 26.33
N HIS A 314 18.12 -17.05 26.16
CA HIS A 314 17.61 -16.67 24.84
C HIS A 314 18.12 -15.30 24.40
N ILE A 315 18.40 -14.43 25.38
CA ILE A 315 18.86 -13.06 25.21
C ILE A 315 19.95 -12.76 26.23
N GLN A 316 20.74 -11.72 26.01
CA GLN A 316 21.51 -11.07 27.07
C GLN A 316 20.95 -9.68 27.32
N VAL A 317 20.92 -9.28 28.60
CA VAL A 317 20.41 -8.00 29.06
C VAL A 317 21.52 -7.22 29.75
N SER A 318 21.58 -5.92 29.50
CA SER A 318 22.42 -4.97 30.23
C SER A 318 21.67 -3.66 30.47
N TRP A 319 21.97 -3.01 31.60
CA TRP A 319 21.50 -1.65 31.92
C TRP A 319 22.61 -0.59 31.84
N ASP A 320 23.86 -1.02 31.59
CA ASP A 320 25.03 -0.14 31.52
C ASP A 320 25.73 -0.16 30.16
N GLY A 321 25.27 -0.99 29.21
CA GLY A 321 25.85 -1.18 27.88
C GLY A 321 27.22 -1.88 27.87
N THR A 322 27.70 -2.36 29.02
CA THR A 322 29.05 -2.94 29.15
C THR A 322 29.03 -4.37 29.70
N THR A 323 28.19 -4.62 30.70
CA THR A 323 28.07 -5.91 31.38
C THR A 323 26.77 -6.58 30.96
N PHE A 324 26.88 -7.56 30.04
CA PHE A 324 25.76 -8.34 29.55
C PHE A 324 25.61 -9.63 30.36
N ALA A 325 24.42 -9.82 30.94
CA ALA A 325 24.06 -11.05 31.63
C ALA A 325 23.08 -11.86 30.78
N PRO A 326 23.29 -13.18 30.60
CA PRO A 326 22.27 -14.06 30.03
C PRO A 326 20.96 -13.94 30.81
N ALA A 327 19.84 -13.91 30.07
CA ALA A 327 18.51 -13.89 30.66
C ALA A 327 17.59 -14.87 29.94
N ASN A 328 16.88 -15.66 30.74
CA ASN A 328 15.87 -16.56 30.26
C ASN A 328 14.60 -15.76 29.96
N TYR A 329 14.34 -15.52 28.67
CA TYR A 329 13.13 -14.87 28.20
C TYR A 329 11.85 -15.57 28.73
N TYR A 330 11.85 -16.90 28.81
CA TYR A 330 10.75 -17.70 29.37
C TYR A 330 10.89 -17.84 30.89
N LYS A 331 11.21 -16.78 31.61
CA LYS A 331 11.28 -16.83 33.07
C LYS A 331 9.94 -17.36 33.61
N ASP A 332 10.01 -18.35 34.50
CA ASP A 332 8.85 -19.05 35.04
C ASP A 332 7.95 -19.68 33.94
N TYR A 333 8.53 -20.03 32.79
CA TYR A 333 7.91 -20.65 31.62
C TYR A 333 7.01 -19.74 30.76
N TRP A 334 6.83 -18.46 31.12
CA TRP A 334 5.92 -17.58 30.39
C TRP A 334 6.62 -16.86 29.23
N PRO A 335 5.99 -16.73 28.05
CA PRO A 335 6.59 -16.11 26.87
C PRO A 335 6.63 -14.57 26.94
N ILE A 336 6.93 -14.01 28.12
CA ILE A 336 7.09 -12.57 28.36
C ILE A 336 8.06 -12.39 29.52
N LEU A 337 9.07 -11.53 29.35
CA LEU A 337 10.06 -11.29 30.40
C LEU A 337 9.70 -10.04 31.19
N THR A 338 9.49 -10.20 32.50
CA THR A 338 9.31 -9.07 33.43
C THR A 338 10.65 -8.63 33.99
N LEU A 339 11.00 -7.37 33.79
CA LEU A 339 12.22 -6.74 34.31
C LEU A 339 11.88 -5.67 35.35
N SER A 340 12.74 -5.53 36.35
CA SER A 340 12.73 -4.41 37.31
C SER A 340 13.89 -3.49 36.97
N PRO A 341 13.67 -2.41 36.19
CA PRO A 341 14.75 -1.48 35.87
C PRO A 341 15.38 -0.91 37.15
N PRO A 342 16.70 -0.68 37.15
CA PRO A 342 17.37 -0.09 38.31
C PRO A 342 16.84 1.33 38.56
N ALA A 343 16.75 1.71 39.84
CA ALA A 343 16.45 3.09 40.19
C ALA A 343 17.60 3.99 39.69
N ASN A 344 17.25 5.01 38.91
CA ASN A 344 18.24 5.92 38.34
C ASN A 344 18.28 7.21 39.15
N ALA A 345 19.45 7.62 39.61
CA ALA A 345 19.56 8.84 40.42
C ALA A 345 19.75 10.13 39.59
N THR A 346 20.01 10.00 38.29
CA THR A 346 20.57 11.08 37.47
C THR A 346 19.84 11.34 36.15
N SER A 347 19.08 10.39 35.62
CA SER A 347 18.35 10.53 34.35
C SER A 347 16.91 10.06 34.42
N ASN A 348 16.03 10.83 33.79
CA ASN A 348 14.60 10.54 33.62
C ASN A 348 14.32 9.34 32.68
N TYR A 349 15.33 8.52 32.40
CA TYR A 349 15.24 7.28 31.66
C TYR A 349 16.33 6.29 32.09
N ASN A 350 16.13 5.02 31.78
CA ASN A 350 17.12 3.96 31.75
C ASN A 350 17.34 3.49 30.31
N GLU A 351 18.54 3.00 29.99
CA GLU A 351 18.82 2.34 28.72
C GLU A 351 18.84 0.83 28.94
N LEU A 352 17.98 0.12 28.23
CA LEU A 352 17.95 -1.33 28.16
C LEU A 352 18.74 -1.75 26.92
N HIS A 353 19.82 -2.51 27.12
CA HIS A 353 20.61 -3.07 26.05
C HIS A 353 20.35 -4.57 25.93
N LEU A 354 20.03 -5.02 24.72
CA LEU A 354 19.72 -6.41 24.42
C LEU A 354 20.71 -6.99 23.41
N LYS A 355 21.06 -8.26 23.58
CA LYS A 355 21.71 -9.08 22.54
C LYS A 355 20.89 -10.35 22.32
N PHE A 356 20.84 -10.79 21.08
CA PHE A 356 20.14 -11.99 20.63
C PHE A 356 21.15 -13.04 20.19
N ARG A 357 20.77 -14.31 20.21
CA ARG A 357 21.62 -15.36 19.65
C ARG A 357 21.60 -15.31 18.12
N LYS A 358 22.74 -15.64 17.52
CA LYS A 358 22.91 -15.68 16.06
C LYS A 358 22.72 -17.07 15.45
N LEU A 359 22.64 -18.12 16.25
CA LEU A 359 22.76 -19.51 15.80
C LEU A 359 21.82 -19.87 14.63
N TYR A 360 20.51 -19.70 14.81
CA TYR A 360 19.51 -19.96 13.75
C TYR A 360 18.96 -18.69 13.11
N ASN A 361 19.46 -17.53 13.52
CA ASN A 361 19.20 -16.23 12.91
C ASN A 361 20.52 -15.45 12.83
N PRO A 362 21.39 -15.74 11.84
CA PRO A 362 22.76 -15.21 11.80
C PRO A 362 22.82 -13.69 11.59
N GLU A 363 21.77 -13.13 11.00
CA GLU A 363 21.63 -11.71 10.70
C GLU A 363 20.25 -11.26 11.20
N PRO A 364 20.04 -11.19 12.54
CA PRO A 364 18.75 -10.85 13.09
C PRO A 364 18.44 -9.39 12.86
N LEU A 365 17.19 -9.12 12.53
CA LEU A 365 16.65 -7.79 12.35
C LEU A 365 15.63 -7.53 13.45
N ILE A 366 15.85 -6.47 14.23
CA ILE A 366 14.94 -6.13 15.34
C ILE A 366 14.01 -5.02 14.90
N PHE A 367 12.71 -5.31 14.90
CA PHE A 367 11.66 -4.32 14.71
C PHE A 367 11.03 -3.99 16.06
N GLY A 368 11.03 -2.72 16.43
CA GLY A 368 10.26 -2.24 17.58
C GLY A 368 8.90 -1.76 17.11
N ASP A 369 7.82 -2.34 17.65
CA ASP A 369 6.46 -1.91 17.35
C ASP A 369 6.29 -0.42 17.72
N TYR A 370 6.67 -0.10 18.95
CA TYR A 370 6.89 1.26 19.44
C TYR A 370 8.00 1.22 20.48
N THR A 371 8.94 2.15 20.40
CA THR A 371 10.03 2.28 21.39
C THR A 371 10.19 3.75 21.76
N PHE A 372 10.97 4.05 22.81
CA PHE A 372 11.38 5.43 23.06
C PHE A 372 12.74 5.72 22.44
N LYS A 373 12.90 6.94 21.93
CA LYS A 373 14.17 7.51 21.47
C LYS A 373 14.49 8.79 22.23
N LEU A 374 15.78 9.03 22.43
CA LEU A 374 16.26 10.34 22.87
C LEU A 374 16.37 11.24 21.65
N VAL A 375 15.72 12.40 21.71
CA VAL A 375 15.85 13.45 20.69
C VAL A 375 16.58 14.62 21.32
N ALA A 376 17.72 14.99 20.72
CA ALA A 376 18.46 16.17 21.14
C ALA A 376 17.59 17.41 20.93
N ASP A 377 17.27 18.10 22.01
CA ASP A 377 16.63 19.41 21.94
C ASP A 377 17.71 20.50 21.87
N ASN A 378 17.34 21.68 21.35
CA ASN A 378 18.24 22.83 21.18
C ASN A 378 18.89 23.29 22.49
N ASP A 379 18.29 22.92 23.64
CA ASP A 379 18.75 23.27 24.99
C ASP A 379 19.69 22.21 25.62
N ASN A 380 20.27 21.29 24.83
CA ASN A 380 21.19 20.22 25.26
C ASN A 380 20.61 19.21 26.29
N SER A 381 19.30 19.24 26.54
CA SER A 381 18.62 18.23 27.37
C SER A 381 17.86 17.28 26.44
N PRO A 382 18.24 15.99 26.33
CA PRO A 382 17.52 15.07 25.47
C PRO A 382 16.09 14.90 25.95
N THR A 383 15.12 15.05 25.04
CA THR A 383 13.72 14.77 25.34
C THR A 383 13.40 13.33 24.95
N ILE A 384 12.61 12.65 25.80
CA ILE A 384 12.14 11.30 25.51
C ILE A 384 10.95 11.43 24.57
N GLN A 385 11.07 10.86 23.39
CA GLN A 385 9.97 10.80 22.43
C GLN A 385 9.64 9.35 22.13
N LEU A 386 8.34 9.04 22.06
CA LEU A 386 7.90 7.82 21.42
C LEU A 386 8.37 7.86 19.96
N SER A 387 9.07 6.82 19.53
CA SER A 387 9.45 6.61 18.14
C SER A 387 8.27 6.06 17.35
N GLU A 388 8.26 6.36 16.06
CA GLU A 388 7.51 5.56 15.10
C GLU A 388 8.05 4.12 15.08
N PRO A 389 7.26 3.14 14.61
CA PRO A 389 7.77 1.80 14.40
C PRO A 389 9.08 1.85 13.60
N GLN A 390 10.10 1.13 14.04
CA GLN A 390 11.43 1.26 13.45
C GLN A 390 12.21 -0.05 13.49
N PHE A 391 13.04 -0.24 12.47
CA PHE A 391 14.06 -1.27 12.47
C PHE A 391 15.35 -0.76 13.08
N LEU A 392 15.95 -1.60 13.93
CA LEU A 392 17.32 -1.46 14.38
C LEU A 392 18.16 -2.51 13.66
N PHE A 393 19.23 -2.04 13.02
CA PHE A 393 20.12 -2.87 12.22
C PHE A 393 21.42 -3.14 12.97
N GLU A 394 21.88 -4.39 12.96
CA GLU A 394 23.29 -4.67 13.17
C GLU A 394 24.01 -4.40 11.84
N PHE A 395 24.90 -3.40 11.81
CA PHE A 395 25.88 -3.33 10.74
C PHE A 395 26.96 -4.38 11.01
N PRO A 396 27.21 -5.33 10.09
CA PRO A 396 28.28 -6.30 10.27
C PRO A 396 29.63 -5.58 10.20
N LEU A 397 30.11 -5.12 11.36
CA LEU A 397 31.51 -4.75 11.56
C LEU A 397 32.26 -6.08 11.70
N GLY A 398 32.83 -6.53 10.59
CA GLY A 398 33.34 -7.89 10.40
C GLY A 398 34.01 -8.53 11.62
N ILE A 399 33.43 -9.67 12.04
CA ILE A 399 34.03 -10.96 12.45
C ILE A 399 32.85 -11.80 13.04
N ILE A 400 32.59 -12.98 12.46
CA ILE A 400 31.46 -13.89 12.78
C ILE A 400 31.82 -14.83 13.95
N GLU A 401 32.59 -14.38 14.94
CA GLU A 401 33.08 -15.28 16.01
C GLU A 401 32.28 -15.22 17.32
N ASN A 402 31.23 -14.39 17.42
CA ASN A 402 30.41 -14.33 18.64
C ASN A 402 29.03 -14.94 18.40
N ASP A 403 28.60 -15.83 19.30
CA ASP A 403 27.27 -16.48 19.29
C ASP A 403 26.11 -15.49 19.49
N TRP A 404 26.45 -14.24 19.83
CA TRP A 404 25.54 -13.15 20.15
C TRP A 404 25.66 -11.98 19.17
N THR A 405 24.57 -11.24 18.99
CA THR A 405 24.53 -9.99 18.23
C THR A 405 25.37 -8.89 18.86
N GLN A 406 25.58 -7.82 18.11
CA GLN A 406 25.85 -6.52 18.74
C GLN A 406 24.66 -6.09 19.61
N GLU A 407 24.90 -5.10 20.46
CA GLU A 407 23.85 -4.57 21.33
C GLU A 407 22.79 -3.79 20.53
N PHE A 408 21.54 -3.97 20.93
CA PHE A 408 20.41 -3.13 20.56
C PHE A 408 19.99 -2.34 21.81
N SER A 409 19.98 -1.01 21.72
CA SER A 409 19.69 -0.14 22.86
C SER A 409 18.30 0.48 22.76
N PHE A 410 17.56 0.42 23.87
CA PHE A 410 16.19 0.92 23.99
C PHE A 410 16.07 1.85 25.20
N VAL A 411 15.37 2.96 25.03
CA VAL A 411 15.13 3.91 26.14
C VAL A 411 13.87 3.48 26.89
N THR A 412 13.92 3.52 28.22
CA THR A 412 12.79 3.26 29.10
C THR A 412 12.61 4.44 30.05
N PRO A 413 11.46 5.12 30.07
CA PRO A 413 11.27 6.32 30.86
C PRO A 413 11.22 6.03 32.37
N ASN A 414 11.69 7.00 33.15
CA ASN A 414 11.58 7.07 34.60
C ASN A 414 10.78 8.31 35.01
N MET A 415 10.35 8.35 36.27
CA MET A 415 9.79 9.58 36.83
C MET A 415 10.83 10.71 36.89
N SER A 416 10.47 11.93 36.51
CA SER A 416 11.38 13.09 36.48
C SER A 416 11.61 13.72 37.85
N SER A 417 10.62 13.68 38.76
CA SER A 417 10.59 14.50 39.99
C SER A 417 11.17 13.87 41.26
N ALA A 418 11.75 12.66 41.22
CA ALA A 418 12.21 11.99 42.44
C ALA A 418 13.60 12.47 42.89
N VAL A 419 13.64 13.32 43.92
CA VAL A 419 14.87 13.88 44.54
C VAL A 419 15.77 12.80 45.20
N SER A 420 15.28 11.55 45.30
CA SER A 420 16.02 10.39 45.81
C SER A 420 15.66 9.11 45.02
N GLY A 421 16.22 8.96 43.82
CA GLY A 421 16.02 7.79 42.96
C GLY A 421 14.75 7.89 42.12
N GLN A 422 14.92 8.12 40.83
CA GLN A 422 13.86 8.08 39.84
C GLN A 422 13.47 6.63 39.59
N ASN A 423 12.25 6.27 39.98
CA ASN A 423 11.70 4.94 39.73
C ASN A 423 11.32 4.81 38.26
N SER A 424 11.49 3.60 37.71
CA SER A 424 10.94 3.25 36.42
C SER A 424 9.43 3.23 36.43
N ILE A 425 8.82 3.51 35.30
CA ILE A 425 7.37 3.36 35.15
C ILE A 425 7.03 1.99 34.54
N ALA A 426 5.75 1.61 34.64
CA ALA A 426 5.23 0.45 33.93
C ALA A 426 5.29 0.70 32.43
N PHE A 427 5.89 -0.22 31.68
CA PHE A 427 5.99 -0.10 30.23
C PHE A 427 5.98 -1.48 29.57
N TYR A 428 5.41 -1.55 28.37
CA TYR A 428 5.34 -2.76 27.56
C TYR A 428 6.15 -2.53 26.28
N LEU A 429 7.27 -3.22 26.14
CA LEU A 429 8.15 -3.14 24.97
C LEU A 429 7.92 -4.38 24.09
N LYS A 430 7.30 -4.18 22.92
CA LYS A 430 7.04 -5.23 21.93
C LYS A 430 8.07 -5.17 20.80
N LEU A 431 8.84 -6.24 20.64
CA LEU A 431 9.89 -6.38 19.64
C LEU A 431 9.63 -7.59 18.74
N PHE A 432 10.10 -7.54 17.50
CA PHE A 432 10.13 -8.68 16.60
C PHE A 432 11.58 -8.96 16.18
N ASN A 433 12.05 -10.18 16.41
CA ASN A 433 13.31 -10.72 15.93
C ASN A 433 13.08 -11.44 14.61
N VAL A 434 13.32 -10.74 13.51
CA VAL A 434 13.02 -11.19 12.15
C VAL A 434 14.25 -11.86 11.54
N ARG A 435 14.07 -13.08 10.99
CA ARG A 435 15.11 -13.75 10.22
C ARG A 435 15.29 -13.14 8.83
N THR A 436 16.49 -12.63 8.56
CA THR A 436 16.86 -12.07 7.24
C THR A 436 17.61 -13.03 6.34
N LYS A 437 18.26 -14.04 6.94
CA LYS A 437 19.11 -15.00 6.25
C LYS A 437 18.92 -16.39 6.86
N LEU A 438 18.90 -17.41 6.00
CA LEU A 438 18.90 -18.80 6.47
C LEU A 438 20.22 -19.13 7.17
N PRO A 439 20.18 -19.84 8.31
CA PRO A 439 21.39 -20.31 8.95
C PRO A 439 22.13 -21.34 8.08
N GLU A 440 23.45 -21.41 8.21
CA GLU A 440 24.28 -22.43 7.55
C GLU A 440 24.18 -23.82 8.23
N ILE A 441 23.38 -23.90 9.29
CA ILE A 441 23.08 -25.12 10.04
C ILE A 441 21.62 -25.52 9.82
N SER A 442 21.32 -26.81 10.00
CA SER A 442 19.94 -27.29 9.94
C SER A 442 19.09 -26.68 11.05
N ILE A 443 17.96 -26.10 10.66
CA ILE A 443 16.92 -25.63 11.60
C ILE A 443 16.36 -26.85 12.36
N PRO A 444 16.01 -26.73 13.65
CA PRO A 444 15.37 -27.81 14.40
C PRO A 444 14.13 -28.33 13.67
N SER A 445 13.76 -29.59 13.89
CA SER A 445 12.56 -30.19 13.27
C SER A 445 11.25 -29.52 13.68
N THR A 446 11.28 -28.65 14.68
CA THR A 446 10.18 -27.80 15.15
C THR A 446 10.12 -26.44 14.47
N GLY A 447 11.19 -26.04 13.76
CA GLY A 447 11.32 -24.71 13.17
C GLY A 447 10.95 -24.66 11.70
N PHE A 448 10.51 -23.47 11.29
CA PHE A 448 10.09 -23.19 9.92
C PHE A 448 11.31 -22.82 9.07
N PRO A 449 11.60 -23.58 7.99
CA PRO A 449 12.53 -23.13 6.98
C PRO A 449 11.89 -21.98 6.20
N LYS A 450 12.65 -20.89 6.03
CA LYS A 450 12.28 -19.75 5.19
C LYS A 450 12.96 -19.91 3.83
N GLU A 451 12.25 -20.46 2.85
CA GLU A 451 12.78 -20.70 1.51
C GLU A 451 12.71 -19.45 0.65
N THR A 452 11.67 -18.63 0.84
CA THR A 452 11.45 -17.40 0.11
C THR A 452 11.22 -16.21 1.05
N PRO A 453 11.47 -14.97 0.58
CA PRO A 453 11.11 -13.77 1.34
C PRO A 453 9.61 -13.61 1.64
N ILE A 454 8.73 -14.33 0.92
CA ILE A 454 7.26 -14.21 0.99
C ILE A 454 6.58 -15.35 1.77
N ASP A 455 7.34 -16.31 2.31
CA ASP A 455 6.76 -17.44 3.08
C ASP A 455 6.00 -17.01 4.35
N ASN A 456 6.18 -15.75 4.78
CA ASN A 456 5.59 -15.24 6.02
C ASN A 456 4.55 -14.15 5.77
N ILE A 457 4.23 -13.80 4.52
CA ILE A 457 3.29 -12.71 4.22
C ILE A 457 1.86 -13.20 3.94
N PHE A 458 1.70 -14.45 3.50
CA PHE A 458 0.40 -15.06 3.22
C PHE A 458 0.01 -16.04 4.32
N GLY A 459 -0.90 -15.61 5.21
CA GLY A 459 -1.43 -16.43 6.30
C GLY A 459 -1.54 -15.66 7.63
N PRO A 460 -2.19 -16.27 8.64
CA PRO A 460 -2.41 -17.70 8.78
C PRO A 460 -3.72 -18.18 8.15
N ILE A 461 -3.72 -19.37 7.55
CA ILE A 461 -4.86 -19.94 6.80
C ILE A 461 -6.07 -20.24 7.69
N THR A 462 -5.85 -20.43 8.99
CA THR A 462 -6.91 -20.83 9.94
C THR A 462 -7.63 -19.68 10.59
N ASP A 463 -7.17 -18.44 10.42
CA ASP A 463 -7.87 -17.28 10.95
C ASP A 463 -9.19 -17.03 10.17
N PHE A 464 -9.36 -17.69 9.02
CA PHE A 464 -10.48 -17.52 8.09
C PHE A 464 -11.55 -18.61 8.28
N PRO A 465 -12.85 -18.31 8.06
CA PRO A 465 -13.87 -19.34 8.00
C PRO A 465 -13.55 -20.32 6.87
N LEU A 466 -13.27 -21.59 7.22
CA LEU A 466 -13.01 -22.66 6.24
C LEU A 466 -14.21 -22.93 5.33
N HIS A 467 -15.40 -22.50 5.75
CA HIS A 467 -16.64 -22.56 4.99
C HIS A 467 -17.34 -21.20 5.04
N TRP A 468 -17.53 -20.59 3.87
CA TRP A 468 -18.24 -19.33 3.71
C TRP A 468 -19.69 -19.58 3.29
N PRO A 469 -20.67 -18.79 3.77
CA PRO A 469 -22.00 -18.74 3.18
C PRO A 469 -21.90 -18.42 1.68
N SER A 470 -22.74 -19.02 0.85
CA SER A 470 -22.45 -19.24 -0.58
C SER A 470 -22.54 -18.04 -1.53
N ASP A 471 -22.84 -16.81 -1.11
CA ASP A 471 -23.33 -15.80 -2.07
C ASP A 471 -22.85 -14.34 -1.84
N GLU A 472 -21.84 -14.09 -1.00
CA GLU A 472 -21.39 -12.72 -0.67
C GLU A 472 -19.87 -12.55 -0.74
N THR A 473 -19.44 -11.46 -1.41
CA THR A 473 -18.07 -10.97 -1.31
C THR A 473 -17.83 -10.49 0.10
N ASN A 474 -16.82 -11.05 0.76
CA ASN A 474 -16.50 -10.73 2.13
C ASN A 474 -14.99 -10.61 2.30
N TRP A 475 -14.57 -9.67 3.13
CA TRP A 475 -13.16 -9.48 3.46
C TRP A 475 -12.98 -9.47 4.98
N GLU A 476 -11.83 -9.99 5.42
CA GLU A 476 -11.41 -9.98 6.81
C GLU A 476 -9.91 -9.58 6.86
N VAL A 477 -9.61 -8.45 7.51
CA VAL A 477 -8.24 -8.02 7.84
C VAL A 477 -7.85 -8.60 9.19
N TYR A 478 -6.65 -9.17 9.29
CA TYR A 478 -6.09 -9.60 10.57
C TYR A 478 -4.89 -8.73 10.91
N PRO A 479 -4.89 -8.03 12.06
CA PRO A 479 -3.83 -7.10 12.43
C PRO A 479 -2.55 -7.81 12.92
N LYS A 480 -2.17 -8.91 12.27
CA LYS A 480 -0.90 -9.61 12.51
C LYS A 480 0.18 -8.97 11.65
N LYS A 481 1.21 -8.44 12.30
CA LYS A 481 2.38 -7.90 11.60
C LYS A 481 3.14 -9.02 10.92
N ARG A 482 3.31 -8.87 9.62
CA ARG A 482 4.10 -9.72 8.73
C ARG A 482 5.26 -8.93 8.16
N PHE A 483 6.31 -9.66 7.78
CA PHE A 483 7.56 -9.09 7.33
C PHE A 483 7.98 -9.70 6.00
N TYR A 484 8.00 -8.86 4.97
CA TYR A 484 8.72 -9.18 3.74
C TYR A 484 10.15 -8.66 3.87
N VAL A 485 11.11 -9.53 3.62
CA VAL A 485 12.53 -9.20 3.76
C VAL A 485 13.23 -9.42 2.43
N GLY A 486 13.19 -8.39 1.58
CA GLY A 486 13.84 -8.39 0.28
C GLY A 486 15.34 -8.04 0.35
N PRO A 487 16.03 -8.09 -0.81
CA PRO A 487 17.44 -7.72 -0.89
C PRO A 487 17.72 -6.25 -0.54
N ASN A 488 16.85 -5.35 -0.98
CA ASN A 488 17.04 -3.88 -0.84
C ASN A 488 16.01 -3.21 0.07
N SER A 489 14.87 -3.87 0.32
CA SER A 489 13.79 -3.33 1.15
C SER A 489 13.29 -4.36 2.16
N ILE A 490 12.73 -3.85 3.24
CA ILE A 490 11.99 -4.59 4.25
C ILE A 490 10.62 -3.95 4.33
N LEU A 491 9.59 -4.74 4.11
CA LEU A 491 8.20 -4.29 4.23
C LEU A 491 7.64 -4.86 5.52
N VAL A 492 6.98 -4.00 6.28
CA VAL A 492 6.13 -4.39 7.41
C VAL A 492 4.70 -4.19 6.94
N GLY A 493 3.87 -5.19 7.17
CA GLY A 493 2.49 -5.15 6.74
C GLY A 493 1.57 -6.02 7.57
N GLU A 494 0.30 -6.02 7.21
CA GLU A 494 -0.75 -6.85 7.80
C GLU A 494 -1.28 -7.82 6.74
N SER A 495 -1.63 -9.03 7.17
CA SER A 495 -2.23 -10.02 6.28
C SER A 495 -3.76 -10.03 6.39
N GLY A 496 -4.46 -10.27 5.28
CA GLY A 496 -5.89 -10.49 5.28
C GLY A 496 -6.33 -11.46 4.20
N VAL A 497 -7.64 -11.72 4.15
CA VAL A 497 -8.26 -12.50 3.08
C VAL A 497 -9.51 -11.79 2.57
N GLU A 498 -9.79 -12.01 1.30
CA GLU A 498 -11.05 -11.72 0.66
C GLU A 498 -11.57 -12.99 -0.01
N ARG A 499 -12.86 -13.26 0.11
CA ARG A 499 -13.56 -14.23 -0.71
C ARG A 499 -14.44 -13.48 -1.71
N SER A 500 -14.24 -13.76 -2.99
CA SER A 500 -15.17 -13.42 -4.07
C SER A 500 -15.95 -14.66 -4.50
N ASN A 501 -16.82 -14.51 -5.51
CA ASN A 501 -17.59 -15.62 -6.07
C ASN A 501 -16.71 -16.73 -6.67
N ASN A 502 -15.50 -16.43 -7.13
CA ASN A 502 -14.62 -17.36 -7.84
C ASN A 502 -13.23 -17.52 -7.23
N ALA A 503 -12.81 -16.63 -6.32
CA ALA A 503 -11.47 -16.64 -5.75
C ALA A 503 -11.48 -16.44 -4.22
N ILE A 504 -10.44 -16.98 -3.59
CA ILE A 504 -9.97 -16.63 -2.25
C ILE A 504 -8.65 -15.89 -2.44
N THR A 505 -8.63 -14.61 -2.10
CA THR A 505 -7.49 -13.71 -2.26
C THR A 505 -6.89 -13.43 -0.89
N PHE A 506 -5.69 -13.94 -0.65
CA PHE A 506 -4.89 -13.56 0.51
C PHE A 506 -4.09 -12.32 0.16
N TYR A 507 -4.06 -11.31 1.02
CA TYR A 507 -3.27 -10.11 0.77
C TYR A 507 -2.36 -9.78 1.93
N PHE A 508 -1.24 -9.14 1.63
CA PHE A 508 -0.31 -8.53 2.55
C PHE A 508 -0.28 -7.04 2.28
N ARG A 509 -0.91 -6.27 3.17
CA ARG A 509 -0.98 -4.82 3.14
C ARG A 509 0.28 -4.22 3.73
N VAL A 510 1.10 -3.55 2.93
CA VAL A 510 2.27 -2.80 3.38
C VAL A 510 1.82 -1.61 4.23
N LEU A 511 2.25 -1.60 5.49
CA LEU A 511 2.09 -0.48 6.43
C LEU A 511 3.29 0.46 6.37
N ASN A 512 4.50 -0.11 6.33
CA ASN A 512 5.76 0.62 6.32
C ASN A 512 6.79 -0.08 5.42
N GLU A 513 7.61 0.70 4.74
CA GLU A 513 8.75 0.23 3.96
C GLU A 513 10.05 0.83 4.51
N TYR A 514 11.11 0.02 4.54
CA TYR A 514 12.43 0.43 4.99
C TYR A 514 13.49 -0.09 4.03
N TYR A 515 14.45 0.76 3.67
CA TYR A 515 15.52 0.41 2.73
C TYR A 515 16.80 0.01 3.47
N ARG A 516 17.45 -1.07 3.03
CA ARG A 516 18.76 -1.52 3.54
C ARG A 516 19.89 -0.66 2.92
N PHE A 517 20.05 0.57 3.40
CA PHE A 517 21.23 1.45 3.24
C PHE A 517 21.88 1.61 1.85
N ASP A 518 21.75 2.82 1.29
CA ASP A 518 22.91 3.57 0.81
C ASP A 518 23.20 4.69 1.84
N PRO A 519 24.33 4.68 2.57
CA PRO A 519 24.67 5.71 3.56
C PRO A 519 24.84 7.13 2.97
N PHE A 520 24.74 7.30 1.65
CA PHE A 520 24.73 8.60 0.98
C PHE A 520 23.33 9.19 0.73
N LEU A 521 22.25 8.46 1.02
CA LEU A 521 20.89 9.00 0.97
C LEU A 521 20.59 9.76 2.28
N SER A 522 20.38 11.08 2.16
CA SER A 522 20.30 12.00 3.29
C SER A 522 19.15 11.70 4.26
N GLN A 523 19.29 12.18 5.50
CA GLN A 523 18.30 12.16 6.57
C GLN A 523 16.92 12.71 6.14
N ASP A 524 16.83 13.48 5.06
CA ASP A 524 15.61 14.09 4.53
C ASP A 524 14.63 13.05 3.92
N TYR A 525 15.13 11.90 3.43
CA TYR A 525 14.27 10.86 2.84
C TYR A 525 13.47 10.06 3.89
N LYS A 526 13.96 10.01 5.14
CA LYS A 526 13.28 9.30 6.25
C LYS A 526 11.97 9.98 6.70
N ASN A 527 11.74 11.24 6.33
CA ASN A 527 10.59 12.02 6.79
C ASN A 527 9.40 11.99 5.80
N GLN A 528 9.45 11.21 4.72
CA GLN A 528 8.47 11.26 3.63
C GLN A 528 7.58 10.01 3.49
N ILE A 529 7.68 9.01 4.38
CA ILE A 529 6.79 7.84 4.36
C ILE A 529 5.55 8.16 5.19
N THR A 530 4.50 8.68 4.56
CA THR A 530 3.17 8.83 5.20
C THR A 530 2.47 7.47 5.31
N THR A 531 2.10 7.08 6.53
CA THR A 531 1.26 5.91 6.81
C THR A 531 -0.15 6.15 6.28
N SER A 532 -0.59 5.36 5.29
CA SER A 532 -2.00 5.33 4.89
C SER A 532 -2.78 4.40 5.85
N PHE A 533 -3.82 4.93 6.50
CA PHE A 533 -4.63 4.21 7.47
C PHE A 533 -5.99 3.83 6.85
N MET A 534 -6.19 2.55 6.50
CA MET A 534 -7.52 1.91 6.53
C MET A 534 -7.83 1.43 7.95
N PRO A 535 -9.12 1.37 8.34
CA PRO A 535 -9.52 0.78 9.62
C PRO A 535 -9.11 -0.71 9.67
N PRO A 536 -8.60 -1.22 10.80
CA PRO A 536 -8.47 -2.67 11.03
C PRO A 536 -9.85 -3.31 11.17
N SER A 537 -9.99 -4.54 10.65
CA SER A 537 -11.13 -5.48 10.81
C SER A 537 -12.55 -4.89 10.75
N GLY A 538 -13.22 -5.10 9.63
CA GLY A 538 -14.67 -4.96 9.52
C GLY A 538 -15.23 -5.89 8.45
N ARG A 539 -16.30 -6.65 8.76
CA ARG A 539 -17.13 -7.25 7.72
C ARG A 539 -17.99 -6.14 7.12
N SER A 540 -17.74 -5.75 5.88
CA SER A 540 -18.72 -4.96 5.11
C SER A 540 -19.50 -5.89 4.20
N GLN A 541 -20.75 -6.19 4.57
CA GLN A 541 -21.71 -6.92 3.72
C GLN A 541 -22.34 -6.05 2.61
N ASN A 542 -21.95 -4.78 2.49
CA ASN A 542 -22.59 -3.88 1.53
C ASN A 542 -21.93 -4.01 0.15
N SER A 543 -22.72 -4.29 -0.89
CA SER A 543 -22.29 -4.33 -2.30
C SER A 543 -21.71 -3.01 -2.82
N ASN A 544 -21.74 -1.95 -2.01
CA ASN A 544 -21.12 -0.65 -2.28
C ASN A 544 -19.71 -0.51 -1.69
N ALA A 545 -19.13 -1.59 -1.15
CA ALA A 545 -17.74 -1.59 -0.67
C ALA A 545 -16.73 -1.26 -1.78
N GLU A 546 -17.02 -1.61 -3.04
CA GLU A 546 -16.20 -1.15 -4.19
C GLU A 546 -16.16 0.39 -4.30
N VAL A 547 -17.26 1.08 -3.97
CA VAL A 547 -17.36 2.56 -4.01
C VAL A 547 -16.66 3.19 -2.80
N LEU A 548 -16.76 2.59 -1.62
CA LEU A 548 -16.04 3.05 -0.43
C LEU A 548 -14.54 2.76 -0.53
N ILE A 549 -14.14 1.65 -1.15
CA ILE A 549 -12.74 1.33 -1.42
C ILE A 549 -12.21 2.25 -2.54
N SER A 550 -12.96 2.52 -3.61
CA SER A 550 -12.52 3.47 -4.64
C SER A 550 -12.41 4.90 -4.10
N ASP A 551 -13.42 5.42 -3.40
CA ASP A 551 -13.42 6.79 -2.84
C ASP A 551 -12.30 7.02 -1.81
N TYR A 552 -11.84 5.97 -1.11
CA TYR A 552 -10.76 6.07 -0.13
C TYR A 552 -9.37 5.81 -0.72
N LEU A 553 -9.24 4.95 -1.73
CA LEU A 553 -8.00 4.78 -2.49
C LEU A 553 -7.62 6.09 -3.21
N ASP A 554 -8.60 6.90 -3.62
CA ASP A 554 -8.38 8.12 -4.41
C ASP A 554 -7.85 9.35 -3.62
N ASN A 555 -7.78 9.32 -2.29
CA ASN A 555 -7.57 10.55 -1.47
C ASN A 555 -6.26 10.61 -0.62
N GLY A 556 -5.27 9.73 -0.83
CA GLY A 556 -4.08 9.58 0.04
C GLY A 556 -2.69 10.02 -0.46
N LEU A 557 -2.47 11.33 -0.71
CA LEU A 557 -1.19 12.13 -0.66
C LEU A 557 0.12 11.72 -1.44
N THR A 558 1.04 12.71 -1.58
CA THR A 558 1.93 13.06 -2.73
C THR A 558 3.48 13.02 -2.53
N TYR A 559 4.23 12.73 -3.63
CA TYR A 559 5.66 13.04 -4.06
C TYR A 559 6.90 12.41 -3.34
N ALA A 560 8.10 12.13 -3.93
CA ALA A 560 8.74 12.26 -5.27
C ALA A 560 9.98 11.31 -5.48
N THR A 561 10.44 11.17 -6.74
CA THR A 561 11.53 10.33 -7.34
C THR A 561 12.96 10.95 -7.20
N ASP A 562 14.12 10.29 -7.37
CA ASP A 562 14.74 9.57 -8.51
C ASP A 562 15.93 8.67 -8.04
N PHE A 563 16.18 7.49 -8.66
CA PHE A 563 17.54 6.89 -8.76
C PHE A 563 17.63 5.72 -9.79
N GLU A 564 18.73 5.66 -10.56
CA GLU A 564 19.11 4.54 -11.44
C GLU A 564 19.90 3.45 -10.69
N LEU A 565 19.55 2.17 -10.87
CA LEU A 565 20.34 1.04 -10.34
C LEU A 565 21.07 0.27 -11.46
N ARG A 566 22.37 0.05 -11.23
CA ARG A 566 23.30 -0.69 -12.11
C ARG A 566 23.04 -2.21 -12.03
N LYS A 567 23.09 -2.86 -13.20
CA LYS A 567 22.58 -4.20 -13.51
C LYS A 567 23.46 -5.40 -13.08
N ASP A 568 24.46 -5.22 -12.23
CA ASP A 568 25.48 -6.27 -12.04
C ASP A 568 25.37 -6.92 -10.65
N ASN A 569 24.92 -8.20 -10.63
CA ASN A 569 24.98 -9.21 -9.55
C ASN A 569 23.66 -9.71 -8.92
N VAL A 570 22.67 -10.15 -9.72
CA VAL A 570 21.53 -10.95 -9.18
C VAL A 570 21.89 -12.44 -9.15
N ILE A 571 21.85 -13.04 -7.96
CA ILE A 571 22.03 -14.47 -7.72
C ILE A 571 20.70 -15.19 -8.04
N VAL A 572 20.78 -16.27 -8.82
CA VAL A 572 19.67 -16.94 -9.55
C VAL A 572 18.59 -17.59 -8.67
N ASN A 573 18.69 -17.55 -7.34
CA ASN A 573 17.79 -18.29 -6.43
C ASN A 573 16.93 -17.41 -5.51
N THR A 574 17.03 -16.09 -5.61
CA THR A 574 16.13 -15.16 -4.92
C THR A 574 15.32 -14.48 -6.01
N ILE A 575 13.98 -14.50 -5.94
CA ILE A 575 13.19 -13.48 -6.62
C ILE A 575 13.39 -12.21 -5.79
N PRO A 576 14.18 -11.22 -6.26
CA PRO A 576 13.91 -9.87 -5.80
C PRO A 576 12.48 -9.58 -6.27
N ILE A 577 11.56 -9.17 -5.38
CA ILE A 577 10.49 -8.28 -5.84
C ILE A 577 11.27 -7.07 -6.38
N PRO A 578 11.40 -6.92 -7.71
CA PRO A 578 12.15 -5.80 -8.24
C PRO A 578 11.25 -4.61 -7.98
N ILE A 579 11.66 -3.76 -7.03
CA ILE A 579 11.15 -2.40 -6.97
C ILE A 579 11.71 -1.73 -8.22
N ARG A 580 11.07 -1.98 -9.38
CA ARG A 580 11.04 -0.98 -10.43
C ARG A 580 10.34 0.19 -9.77
N TYR A 581 11.09 1.26 -9.53
CA TYR A 581 10.52 2.58 -9.33
C TYR A 581 9.33 2.73 -10.28
N PHE A 582 8.19 3.17 -9.76
CA PHE A 582 6.93 3.41 -10.47
C PHE A 582 7.13 4.32 -11.69
N SER A 583 7.70 3.78 -12.77
CA SER A 583 7.85 4.43 -14.07
C SER A 583 6.76 3.98 -15.05
N ASN A 584 6.01 2.92 -14.71
CA ASN A 584 4.77 2.56 -15.39
C ASN A 584 3.59 3.22 -14.66
N GLU A 585 3.02 4.25 -15.27
CA GLU A 585 1.79 4.92 -14.81
C GLU A 585 0.62 3.94 -14.61
N LYS A 586 0.58 2.80 -15.31
CA LYS A 586 -0.43 1.74 -15.10
C LYS A 586 -0.47 1.18 -13.68
N LEU A 587 0.65 1.18 -12.94
CA LEU A 587 0.68 0.74 -11.53
C LEU A 587 0.57 1.93 -10.54
N ARG A 588 0.65 3.17 -11.03
CA ARG A 588 0.26 4.36 -10.24
C ARG A 588 -1.27 4.53 -10.17
N ASN A 589 -1.99 4.02 -11.17
CA ASN A 589 -3.45 4.12 -11.24
C ASN A 589 -4.19 3.19 -10.27
N ASN A 590 -3.54 2.15 -9.73
CA ASN A 590 -4.10 1.30 -8.69
C ASN A 590 -3.21 1.37 -7.46
N ASN A 591 -3.70 2.08 -6.44
CA ASN A 591 -3.18 2.30 -5.08
C ASN A 591 -2.76 1.04 -4.28
N LEU A 592 -1.99 0.12 -4.88
CA LEU A 592 -1.71 -1.18 -4.31
C LEU A 592 -0.52 -1.11 -3.36
N ASN A 593 -0.80 -0.72 -2.12
CA ASN A 593 0.02 -1.07 -0.95
C ASN A 593 -0.14 -2.57 -0.60
N TYR A 594 -0.33 -3.47 -1.57
CA TYR A 594 -0.65 -4.88 -1.32
C TYR A 594 0.21 -5.83 -2.16
N VAL A 595 0.52 -6.99 -1.57
CA VAL A 595 0.96 -8.19 -2.29
C VAL A 595 -0.16 -9.21 -2.14
N GLU A 596 -0.67 -9.79 -3.21
CA GLU A 596 -1.86 -10.65 -3.20
C GLU A 596 -1.61 -12.04 -3.77
N LEU A 597 -2.30 -13.04 -3.23
CA LEU A 597 -2.31 -14.44 -3.65
C LEU A 597 -3.74 -14.91 -3.83
N SER A 598 -4.18 -15.06 -5.07
CA SER A 598 -5.52 -15.46 -5.44
C SER A 598 -5.57 -16.94 -5.83
N ILE A 599 -6.38 -17.73 -5.13
CA ILE A 599 -6.60 -19.16 -5.37
C ILE A 599 -8.07 -19.37 -5.71
N SER A 600 -8.40 -20.21 -6.70
CA SER A 600 -9.82 -20.42 -7.02
C SER A 600 -10.55 -21.01 -5.80
N VAL A 601 -11.82 -20.65 -5.61
CA VAL A 601 -12.65 -21.20 -4.51
C VAL A 601 -12.62 -22.74 -4.52
N SER A 602 -12.71 -23.36 -5.70
CA SER A 602 -12.63 -24.81 -5.84
C SER A 602 -11.27 -25.38 -5.44
N GLU A 603 -10.14 -24.76 -5.83
CA GLU A 603 -8.83 -25.26 -5.42
C GLU A 603 -8.62 -25.11 -3.90
N PHE A 604 -9.11 -24.01 -3.33
CA PHE A 604 -9.03 -23.80 -1.89
C PHE A 604 -9.84 -24.86 -1.13
N GLU A 605 -11.12 -25.03 -1.46
CA GLU A 605 -12.01 -25.97 -0.76
C GLU A 605 -11.64 -27.45 -1.02
N ASP A 606 -11.27 -27.82 -2.26
CA ASP A 606 -11.01 -29.21 -2.63
C ASP A 606 -9.57 -29.66 -2.39
N GLN A 607 -8.60 -28.74 -2.24
CA GLN A 607 -7.18 -29.10 -2.14
C GLN A 607 -6.49 -28.54 -0.91
N ILE A 608 -6.71 -27.27 -0.56
CA ILE A 608 -6.09 -26.62 0.62
C ILE A 608 -6.75 -27.10 1.92
N VAL A 609 -8.08 -27.01 2.03
CA VAL A 609 -8.81 -27.40 3.25
C VAL A 609 -8.51 -28.84 3.69
N PRO A 610 -8.50 -29.86 2.80
CA PRO A 610 -8.16 -31.22 3.20
C PRO A 610 -6.70 -31.39 3.62
N ALA A 611 -5.77 -30.61 3.06
CA ALA A 611 -4.36 -30.65 3.44
C ALA A 611 -4.13 -30.06 4.85
N LEU A 612 -4.93 -29.07 5.26
CA LEU A 612 -4.91 -28.54 6.63
C LEU A 612 -5.28 -29.60 7.68
N ALA A 613 -6.13 -30.58 7.34
CA ALA A 613 -6.57 -31.63 8.28
C ALA A 613 -5.44 -32.56 8.76
N THR A 614 -4.26 -32.50 8.13
CA THR A 614 -3.07 -33.26 8.54
C THR A 614 -2.14 -32.47 9.46
N LEU A 615 -2.42 -31.18 9.66
CA LEU A 615 -1.70 -30.28 10.57
C LEU A 615 -2.48 -30.12 11.87
N ASP A 616 -1.77 -29.82 12.96
CA ASP A 616 -2.39 -29.50 14.24
C ASP A 616 -2.48 -27.99 14.42
N THR A 617 -3.62 -27.44 13.99
CA THR A 617 -3.94 -26.02 14.06
C THR A 617 -4.08 -25.50 15.50
N SER A 618 -4.20 -26.41 16.49
CA SER A 618 -4.21 -26.04 17.90
C SER A 618 -2.82 -25.77 18.45
N VAL A 619 -1.78 -26.25 17.76
CA VAL A 619 -0.39 -26.00 18.09
C VAL A 619 0.08 -24.76 17.35
N GLN A 620 0.00 -24.73 16.02
CA GLN A 620 0.50 -23.64 15.19
C GLN A 620 -0.48 -23.36 14.04
N GLU A 621 -0.61 -22.10 13.65
CA GLU A 621 -1.53 -21.66 12.60
C GLU A 621 -0.88 -21.84 11.22
N PRO A 622 -1.39 -22.71 10.34
CA PRO A 622 -0.77 -23.01 9.07
C PRO A 622 -0.57 -21.78 8.18
N MET A 623 0.50 -21.80 7.39
CA MET A 623 0.86 -20.71 6.47
C MET A 623 1.09 -21.24 5.06
N PHE A 624 1.05 -20.35 4.07
CA PHE A 624 1.50 -20.68 2.72
C PHE A 624 3.01 -20.51 2.61
N THR A 625 3.66 -21.44 1.92
CA THR A 625 5.01 -21.25 1.38
C THR A 625 4.94 -21.49 -0.12
N ILE A 626 5.84 -20.84 -0.86
CA ILE A 626 5.88 -21.01 -2.30
C ILE A 626 7.17 -21.75 -2.65
N ASP A 627 7.01 -22.97 -3.15
CA ASP A 627 8.12 -23.79 -3.63
C ASP A 627 8.74 -23.07 -4.84
N ALA A 628 10.05 -22.81 -4.74
CA ALA A 628 10.94 -22.17 -5.71
C ALA A 628 10.29 -21.68 -7.02
N PHE A 629 10.37 -20.38 -7.25
CA PHE A 629 9.89 -19.83 -8.51
C PHE A 629 10.80 -20.17 -9.69
N ASN A 630 10.20 -20.51 -10.82
CA ASN A 630 10.92 -20.66 -12.08
C ASN A 630 10.51 -19.55 -13.03
N GLN A 631 11.49 -18.88 -13.60
CA GLN A 631 11.25 -17.95 -14.70
C GLN A 631 10.82 -18.74 -15.94
N LYS A 632 9.69 -18.35 -16.52
CA LYS A 632 9.11 -18.89 -17.75
C LYS A 632 8.92 -17.77 -18.75
N THR A 633 8.67 -18.16 -20.00
CA THR A 633 8.31 -17.26 -21.08
C THR A 633 7.03 -17.79 -21.70
N ASP A 634 6.04 -16.93 -21.91
CA ASP A 634 4.80 -17.30 -22.59
C ASP A 634 4.99 -17.35 -24.12
N ASP A 635 3.95 -17.74 -24.85
CA ASP A 635 3.97 -17.84 -26.32
C ASP A 635 4.20 -16.50 -27.02
N ASN A 636 4.05 -15.37 -26.29
CA ASN A 636 4.28 -14.01 -26.76
C ASN A 636 5.67 -13.48 -26.38
N GLY A 637 6.56 -14.32 -25.83
CA GLY A 637 7.89 -13.89 -25.41
C GLY A 637 7.94 -13.15 -24.08
N LYS A 638 6.81 -13.01 -23.36
CA LYS A 638 6.76 -12.29 -22.07
C LYS A 638 7.18 -13.20 -20.92
N THR A 639 8.06 -12.68 -20.08
CA THR A 639 8.54 -13.39 -18.90
C THR A 639 7.48 -13.38 -17.80
N TYR A 640 7.27 -14.54 -17.16
CA TYR A 640 6.52 -14.67 -15.92
C TYR A 640 7.26 -15.63 -14.98
N PHE A 641 6.88 -15.64 -13.71
CA PHE A 641 7.37 -16.63 -12.75
C PHE A 641 6.24 -17.58 -12.40
N ASP A 642 6.49 -18.89 -12.40
CA ASP A 642 5.58 -19.89 -11.84
C ASP A 642 6.16 -20.47 -10.54
N GLY A 643 5.29 -20.85 -9.62
CA GLY A 643 5.63 -21.47 -8.34
C GLY A 643 4.55 -22.46 -7.93
N ILE A 644 4.85 -23.32 -6.95
CA ILE A 644 3.87 -24.25 -6.38
C ILE A 644 3.55 -23.81 -4.96
N ILE A 645 2.26 -23.70 -4.64
CA ILE A 645 1.84 -23.45 -3.26
C ILE A 645 1.99 -24.73 -2.45
N SER A 646 2.69 -24.62 -1.33
CA SER A 646 2.75 -25.61 -0.28
C SER A 646 2.11 -25.04 1.00
N ILE A 647 1.53 -25.91 1.81
CA ILE A 647 1.00 -25.55 3.13
C ILE A 647 1.96 -26.05 4.18
N VAL A 648 2.38 -25.17 5.07
CA VAL A 648 3.30 -25.50 6.15
C VAL A 648 2.65 -25.32 7.50
N GLY A 649 2.98 -26.21 8.43
CA GLY A 649 2.50 -26.17 9.79
C GLY A 649 3.24 -27.15 10.68
N LEU A 650 2.71 -27.38 11.89
CA LEU A 650 3.21 -28.42 12.78
C LEU A 650 2.20 -29.57 12.89
N ASP A 651 2.67 -30.79 13.08
CA ASP A 651 1.81 -31.91 13.49
C ASP A 651 1.54 -31.91 15.01
N SER A 652 0.77 -32.89 15.49
CA SER A 652 0.43 -33.02 16.91
C SER A 652 1.62 -33.30 17.84
N ASN A 653 2.78 -33.68 17.29
CA ASN A 653 4.03 -33.82 18.03
C ASN A 653 4.88 -32.54 18.00
N GLY A 654 4.41 -31.48 17.33
CA GLY A 654 5.13 -30.24 17.12
C GLY A 654 6.21 -30.34 16.04
N ILE A 655 6.19 -31.35 15.18
CA ILE A 655 7.15 -31.51 14.10
C ILE A 655 6.67 -30.75 12.87
N TYR A 656 7.56 -29.99 12.24
CA TYR A 656 7.32 -29.29 11.00
C TYR A 656 6.87 -30.27 9.91
N GLN A 657 5.74 -29.94 9.30
CA GLN A 657 5.19 -30.62 8.15
C GLN A 657 5.06 -29.63 7.00
N ARG A 658 5.43 -30.11 5.81
CA ARG A 658 5.14 -29.45 4.54
C ARG A 658 4.21 -30.36 3.77
N ASN A 659 2.99 -29.91 3.57
CA ASN A 659 1.97 -30.65 2.85
C ASN A 659 1.73 -30.02 1.49
N GLN A 660 1.76 -30.87 0.47
CA GLN A 660 1.25 -30.51 -0.85
C GLN A 660 -0.28 -30.54 -0.81
N PRO A 661 -0.97 -29.74 -1.66
CA PRO A 661 -2.41 -29.81 -1.77
C PRO A 661 -2.88 -31.23 -2.15
N SER A 662 -4.00 -31.66 -1.57
CA SER A 662 -4.39 -33.08 -1.54
C SER A 662 -4.73 -33.72 -2.89
N ASN A 663 -4.93 -32.92 -3.95
CA ASN A 663 -5.30 -33.37 -5.29
C ASN A 663 -4.32 -32.92 -6.39
N GLY A 664 -3.09 -32.58 -6.02
CA GLY A 664 -2.04 -32.15 -6.94
C GLY A 664 -1.44 -30.80 -6.55
N ASN A 665 -0.51 -30.33 -7.36
CA ASN A 665 0.14 -29.05 -7.11
C ASN A 665 -0.80 -27.92 -7.55
N ILE A 666 -1.01 -26.92 -6.70
CA ILE A 666 -1.59 -25.64 -7.11
C ILE A 666 -0.45 -24.78 -7.65
N TYR A 667 -0.45 -24.61 -8.96
CA TYR A 667 0.50 -23.73 -9.63
C TYR A 667 -0.01 -22.30 -9.57
N ILE A 668 0.85 -21.41 -9.09
CA ILE A 668 0.65 -19.98 -9.16
C ILE A 668 1.60 -19.37 -10.15
N PHE A 669 1.22 -18.23 -10.69
CA PHE A 669 2.11 -17.41 -11.47
C PHE A 669 2.00 -15.94 -11.09
N THR A 670 3.06 -15.21 -11.39
CA THR A 670 3.12 -13.75 -11.26
C THR A 670 3.90 -13.16 -12.43
N ARG A 671 3.53 -11.95 -12.85
CA ARG A 671 4.27 -11.15 -13.84
C ARG A 671 4.94 -9.93 -13.23
N ASP A 672 4.39 -9.43 -12.14
CA ASP A 672 4.77 -8.20 -11.45
C ASP A 672 5.52 -8.45 -10.13
N ASN A 673 5.46 -9.69 -9.59
CA ASN A 673 5.92 -10.09 -8.26
C ASN A 673 5.09 -9.53 -7.09
N TYR A 674 3.91 -8.98 -7.39
CA TYR A 674 2.97 -8.44 -6.40
C TYR A 674 1.64 -9.18 -6.42
N SER A 675 1.19 -9.59 -7.60
CA SER A 675 -0.06 -10.30 -7.81
C SER A 675 0.25 -11.74 -8.21
N PHE A 676 -0.09 -12.67 -7.34
CA PHE A 676 0.06 -14.10 -7.54
C PHE A 676 -1.32 -14.70 -7.78
N SER A 677 -1.46 -15.55 -8.78
CA SER A 677 -2.75 -16.18 -9.06
C SER A 677 -2.59 -17.63 -9.48
N SER A 678 -3.51 -18.47 -9.01
CA SER A 678 -3.68 -19.84 -9.47
C SER A 678 -4.05 -19.90 -10.95
N ILE A 679 -3.66 -20.98 -11.62
CA ILE A 679 -4.02 -21.23 -13.03
C ILE A 679 -5.54 -21.33 -13.20
N ALA A 680 -6.27 -21.92 -12.23
CA ALA A 680 -7.70 -22.13 -12.37
C ALA A 680 -8.50 -20.81 -12.43
N ILE A 681 -8.09 -19.78 -11.68
CA ILE A 681 -8.68 -18.42 -11.79
C ILE A 681 -8.49 -17.86 -13.21
N ASN A 682 -7.30 -18.05 -13.78
CA ASN A 682 -6.90 -17.40 -15.04
C ASN A 682 -7.28 -18.18 -16.30
N SER A 683 -7.91 -19.35 -16.20
CA SER A 683 -8.40 -20.09 -17.36
C SER A 683 -9.46 -19.34 -18.21
N ASN A 684 -9.97 -18.19 -17.72
CA ASN A 684 -10.89 -17.29 -18.42
C ASN A 684 -10.41 -15.84 -18.54
N ILE A 685 -9.21 -15.49 -18.06
CA ILE A 685 -8.66 -14.14 -18.22
C ILE A 685 -7.79 -14.19 -19.47
N GLU A 686 -8.25 -13.55 -20.55
CA GLU A 686 -7.35 -13.16 -21.63
C GLU A 686 -6.22 -12.37 -20.97
N LEU A 687 -5.02 -12.97 -20.94
CA LEU A 687 -3.82 -12.32 -20.46
C LEU A 687 -3.80 -10.93 -21.09
N PRO A 688 -3.72 -9.84 -20.31
CA PRO A 688 -3.85 -8.50 -20.86
C PRO A 688 -2.91 -8.41 -22.06
N SER A 689 -3.48 -8.19 -23.24
CA SER A 689 -2.70 -7.66 -24.33
C SER A 689 -1.99 -6.43 -23.75
N GLY A 690 -0.70 -6.23 -24.03
CA GLY A 690 0.10 -5.18 -23.38
C GLY A 690 -0.51 -3.77 -23.49
N HIS A 691 -1.44 -3.63 -24.41
CA HIS A 691 -2.28 -2.50 -24.72
C HIS A 691 -3.06 -1.98 -23.51
N ASP A 692 -3.00 -0.67 -23.27
CA ASP A 692 -4.01 -0.02 -22.44
C ASP A 692 -5.34 -0.07 -23.21
N PRO A 693 -6.38 -0.77 -22.73
CA PRO A 693 -7.66 -0.83 -23.45
C PRO A 693 -8.28 0.56 -23.61
N ASN A 694 -7.87 1.53 -22.80
CA ASN A 694 -8.34 2.91 -22.89
C ASN A 694 -7.60 3.73 -23.97
N ALA A 695 -6.48 3.23 -24.50
CA ALA A 695 -5.66 3.91 -25.50
C ALA A 695 -6.07 3.70 -26.94
N TYR A 696 -7.18 3.01 -27.17
CA TYR A 696 -7.71 2.75 -28.50
C TYR A 696 -9.17 3.18 -28.53
N PHE A 697 -9.45 4.26 -29.24
CA PHE A 697 -10.82 4.77 -29.33
C PHE A 697 -11.12 5.34 -30.71
N ASN A 698 -12.39 5.34 -31.10
CA ASN A 698 -12.81 5.84 -32.41
C ASN A 698 -12.93 7.38 -32.41
N PHE A 699 -13.16 7.97 -33.59
CA PHE A 699 -13.27 9.42 -33.74
C PHE A 699 -14.40 10.05 -32.91
N SER A 700 -15.54 9.37 -32.74
CA SER A 700 -16.65 9.92 -31.97
C SER A 700 -16.31 10.01 -30.49
N ASP A 701 -15.64 8.99 -29.96
CA ASP A 701 -15.22 8.94 -28.56
C ASP A 701 -14.13 10.00 -28.32
N PHE A 702 -13.15 10.13 -29.22
CA PHE A 702 -12.14 11.19 -29.14
C PHE A 702 -12.75 12.59 -29.10
N ILE A 703 -13.70 12.88 -29.99
CA ILE A 703 -14.40 14.16 -30.02
C ILE A 703 -15.14 14.39 -28.69
N GLY A 704 -15.78 13.36 -28.15
CA GLY A 704 -16.46 13.41 -26.86
C GLY A 704 -15.50 13.73 -25.72
N TYR A 705 -14.39 12.99 -25.62
CA TYR A 705 -13.39 13.20 -24.57
C TYR A 705 -12.73 14.58 -24.67
N ALA A 706 -12.35 15.00 -25.89
CA ALA A 706 -11.78 16.31 -26.13
C ALA A 706 -12.75 17.43 -25.76
N GLN A 707 -14.03 17.30 -26.12
CA GLN A 707 -15.06 18.27 -25.75
C GLN A 707 -15.26 18.38 -24.24
N THR A 708 -15.38 17.24 -23.53
CA THR A 708 -15.54 17.24 -22.08
C THR A 708 -14.33 17.87 -21.38
N ALA A 709 -13.11 17.56 -21.83
CA ALA A 709 -11.90 18.17 -21.27
C ALA A 709 -11.81 19.68 -21.58
N GLU A 710 -12.16 20.08 -22.80
CA GLU A 710 -12.14 21.47 -23.25
C GLU A 710 -13.20 22.33 -22.53
N ASP A 711 -14.37 21.78 -22.22
CA ASP A 711 -15.41 22.46 -21.44
C ASP A 711 -14.92 22.83 -20.04
N VAL A 712 -14.00 22.05 -19.47
CA VAL A 712 -13.40 22.31 -18.15
C VAL A 712 -12.19 23.23 -18.26
N PHE A 713 -11.31 23.04 -19.25
CA PHE A 713 -10.11 23.87 -19.38
C PHE A 713 -10.39 25.25 -19.99
N SER A 714 -11.50 25.45 -20.69
CA SER A 714 -11.88 26.77 -21.23
C SER A 714 -12.41 27.76 -20.18
N ILE A 715 -12.70 27.31 -18.96
CA ILE A 715 -13.16 28.17 -17.85
C ILE A 715 -12.03 28.45 -16.84
N ALA A 716 -12.25 29.44 -15.95
CA ALA A 716 -11.30 29.77 -14.89
C ALA A 716 -11.09 28.58 -13.93
N PRO A 717 -9.85 28.33 -13.45
CA PRO A 717 -8.68 29.20 -13.56
C PRO A 717 -7.88 29.07 -14.88
N PHE A 718 -8.16 28.05 -15.69
CA PHE A 718 -7.32 27.69 -16.85
C PHE A 718 -7.51 28.65 -18.03
N ASN A 719 -8.75 28.94 -18.43
CA ASN A 719 -9.09 29.82 -19.56
C ASN A 719 -8.34 29.48 -20.86
N ASP A 720 -8.22 28.19 -21.17
CA ASP A 720 -7.51 27.72 -22.35
C ASP A 720 -8.21 28.20 -23.64
N SER A 721 -7.43 28.77 -24.55
CA SER A 721 -7.82 28.85 -25.96
C SER A 721 -7.75 27.46 -26.61
N PRO A 722 -8.38 27.23 -27.79
CA PRO A 722 -8.23 25.96 -28.50
C PRO A 722 -6.77 25.55 -28.72
N VAL A 723 -5.90 26.52 -28.99
CA VAL A 723 -4.46 26.28 -29.18
C VAL A 723 -3.77 25.92 -27.86
N SER A 724 -4.16 26.57 -26.75
CA SER A 724 -3.68 26.23 -25.41
C SER A 724 -4.12 24.83 -24.98
N PHE A 725 -5.35 24.43 -25.32
CA PHE A 725 -5.88 23.10 -25.06
C PHE A 725 -5.08 22.01 -25.80
N VAL A 726 -4.87 22.17 -27.12
CA VAL A 726 -4.03 21.24 -27.91
C VAL A 726 -2.62 21.13 -27.33
N THR A 727 -2.05 22.26 -26.93
CA THR A 727 -0.73 22.31 -26.28
C THR A 727 -0.73 21.52 -24.97
N ARG A 728 -1.74 21.69 -24.14
CA ARG A 728 -1.88 21.02 -22.84
C ARG A 728 -1.91 19.50 -22.99
N ILE A 729 -2.76 18.98 -23.88
CA ILE A 729 -2.87 17.54 -24.12
C ILE A 729 -1.56 16.99 -24.70
N ARG A 730 -0.96 17.67 -25.68
CA ARG A 730 0.32 17.27 -26.27
C ARG A 730 1.46 17.20 -25.24
N VAL A 731 1.52 18.16 -24.31
CA VAL A 731 2.53 18.17 -23.24
C VAL A 731 2.37 16.96 -22.33
N MET A 732 1.17 16.42 -22.14
CA MET A 732 0.98 15.20 -21.34
C MET A 732 1.67 14.00 -21.99
N TYR A 733 1.56 13.84 -23.31
CA TYR A 733 2.21 12.76 -24.05
C TYR A 733 3.73 12.83 -23.97
N TYR A 734 4.29 14.02 -24.25
CA TYR A 734 5.73 14.19 -24.41
C TYR A 734 6.40 14.86 -23.19
N SER A 735 5.75 14.85 -22.03
CA SER A 735 6.35 15.35 -20.78
C SER A 735 7.59 14.52 -20.42
N GLY A 736 8.69 15.19 -20.05
CA GLY A 736 9.98 14.54 -19.78
C GLY A 736 10.87 14.31 -21.01
N PHE A 737 10.33 14.38 -22.24
CA PHE A 737 11.16 14.46 -23.43
C PHE A 737 11.72 15.88 -23.59
N LYS A 738 12.96 16.00 -24.08
CA LYS A 738 13.63 17.31 -24.31
C LYS A 738 13.08 18.08 -25.52
N PHE A 739 11.81 17.87 -25.89
CA PHE A 739 11.12 18.56 -26.99
C PHE A 739 10.59 19.95 -26.60
N ASN A 740 10.47 20.24 -25.28
CA ASN A 740 9.94 21.51 -24.77
C ASN A 740 10.63 22.78 -25.31
N PRO A 741 11.96 22.85 -25.53
CA PRO A 741 12.59 24.08 -26.02
C PRO A 741 12.41 24.32 -27.54
N ILE A 742 11.72 23.43 -28.25
CA ILE A 742 11.77 23.32 -29.72
C ILE A 742 10.56 23.98 -30.41
N VAL A 743 9.41 24.00 -29.75
CA VAL A 743 8.23 24.77 -30.22
C VAL A 743 8.29 26.16 -29.56
N PRO A 744 8.33 27.25 -30.35
CA PRO A 744 8.50 28.60 -29.82
C PRO A 744 7.28 29.00 -28.97
N ASP A 745 7.53 29.72 -27.88
CA ASP A 745 6.59 30.22 -26.85
C ASP A 745 6.38 29.36 -25.58
N LEU A 746 7.13 28.27 -25.40
CA LEU A 746 7.30 27.66 -24.06
C LEU A 746 8.22 28.47 -23.12
N GLU A 747 8.69 29.66 -23.54
CA GLU A 747 9.25 30.68 -22.64
C GLU A 747 8.19 31.31 -21.70
N TYR A 748 6.92 30.87 -21.76
CA TYR A 748 5.96 31.05 -20.66
C TYR A 748 6.39 30.22 -19.45
N GLU A 749 7.43 30.76 -18.81
CA GLU A 749 7.91 30.50 -17.47
C GLU A 749 8.19 29.03 -17.08
N ASP A 750 9.43 28.61 -17.28
CA ASP A 750 10.13 27.68 -16.36
C ASP A 750 10.16 28.22 -14.88
N ASN A 751 9.62 29.43 -14.65
CA ASN A 751 9.40 30.07 -13.35
C ASN A 751 7.91 30.21 -12.96
N SER A 752 6.97 29.80 -13.81
CA SER A 752 5.61 29.47 -13.36
C SER A 752 5.86 28.26 -12.49
N PRO A 753 5.31 28.19 -11.26
CA PRO A 753 5.33 26.93 -10.53
C PRO A 753 4.93 25.86 -11.53
N GLU A 754 5.76 24.80 -11.62
CA GLU A 754 5.61 23.65 -12.51
C GLU A 754 4.20 23.63 -13.09
N PHE A 755 3.99 23.73 -14.41
CA PHE A 755 2.68 23.44 -14.98
C PHE A 755 2.25 22.12 -14.36
N GLU A 756 1.39 22.23 -13.36
CA GLU A 756 1.37 21.30 -12.26
C GLU A 756 0.54 20.18 -12.83
N THR A 757 1.13 19.28 -13.63
CA THR A 757 0.50 18.01 -14.01
C THR A 757 -0.14 17.40 -12.77
N LYS A 758 0.54 17.61 -11.63
CA LYS A 758 0.16 17.55 -10.23
C LYS A 758 -1.17 18.24 -9.81
N GLU A 759 -1.31 19.57 -9.83
CA GLU A 759 -2.56 20.28 -9.46
C GLU A 759 -3.65 20.21 -10.54
N LEU A 760 -3.28 20.06 -11.82
CA LEU A 760 -4.21 19.76 -12.91
C LEU A 760 -4.82 18.39 -12.71
N HIS A 761 -4.00 17.37 -12.43
CA HIS A 761 -4.49 16.04 -12.08
C HIS A 761 -5.34 16.11 -10.81
N LYS A 762 -4.91 16.84 -9.77
CA LYS A 762 -5.71 17.03 -8.54
C LYS A 762 -7.06 17.72 -8.77
N SER A 763 -7.12 18.73 -9.63
CA SER A 763 -8.38 19.40 -9.98
C SER A 763 -9.28 18.55 -10.87
N VAL A 764 -8.71 17.76 -11.79
CA VAL A 764 -9.44 16.77 -12.60
C VAL A 764 -9.98 15.61 -11.75
N MET A 765 -9.19 15.12 -10.78
CA MET A 765 -9.61 14.07 -9.83
C MET A 765 -10.72 14.55 -8.87
N GLN A 766 -10.87 15.87 -8.68
CA GLN A 766 -11.97 16.48 -7.91
C GLN A 766 -13.18 16.88 -8.77
N SER A 767 -13.11 16.66 -10.08
CA SER A 767 -14.15 17.05 -11.05
C SER A 767 -15.20 15.94 -11.23
N PRO A 768 -16.34 16.21 -11.90
CA PRO A 768 -17.35 15.19 -12.19
C PRO A 768 -16.75 13.95 -12.89
N SER A 769 -17.31 12.77 -12.62
CA SER A 769 -16.83 11.47 -13.13
C SER A 769 -16.60 11.43 -14.65
N GLU A 770 -17.37 12.20 -15.42
CA GLU A 770 -17.25 12.29 -16.88
C GLU A 770 -15.94 12.92 -17.35
N LEU A 771 -15.39 13.91 -16.61
CA LEU A 771 -14.08 14.50 -16.93
C LEU A 771 -12.96 13.52 -16.65
N LEU A 772 -13.04 12.79 -15.53
CA LEU A 772 -12.02 11.81 -15.17
C LEU A 772 -11.91 10.71 -16.23
N VAL A 773 -13.05 10.18 -16.70
CA VAL A 773 -13.08 9.19 -17.79
C VAL A 773 -12.43 9.77 -19.05
N SER A 774 -12.84 10.98 -19.45
CA SER A 774 -12.30 11.64 -20.65
C SER A 774 -10.80 11.88 -20.54
N TYR A 775 -10.33 12.30 -19.36
CA TYR A 775 -8.93 12.52 -19.08
C TYR A 775 -8.12 11.23 -19.15
N VAL A 776 -8.58 10.15 -18.51
CA VAL A 776 -7.92 8.83 -18.54
C VAL A 776 -7.73 8.34 -19.98
N HIS A 777 -8.75 8.47 -20.83
CA HIS A 777 -8.63 8.10 -22.24
C HIS A 777 -7.66 9.03 -22.98
N LEU A 778 -7.78 10.35 -22.80
CA LEU A 778 -6.93 11.31 -23.49
C LEU A 778 -5.45 11.21 -23.11
N VAL A 779 -5.08 10.67 -21.94
CA VAL A 779 -3.68 10.54 -21.49
C VAL A 779 -3.16 9.10 -21.48
N SER A 780 -3.98 8.16 -21.93
CA SER A 780 -3.60 6.75 -22.02
C SER A 780 -2.53 6.53 -23.08
N LYS A 781 -1.80 5.41 -22.95
CA LYS A 781 -0.64 5.08 -23.77
C LYS A 781 -0.92 3.86 -24.62
N ALA A 782 -0.94 4.07 -25.93
CA ALA A 782 -1.06 2.98 -26.89
C ALA A 782 0.24 2.20 -26.95
N ASP A 783 0.27 1.23 -27.83
CA ASP A 783 1.37 0.30 -27.91
C ASP A 783 1.88 0.26 -29.34
N GLU A 784 3.07 0.81 -29.55
CA GLU A 784 3.67 0.85 -30.87
C GLU A 784 4.40 -0.47 -31.17
N ASN A 785 4.94 -1.12 -30.13
CA ASN A 785 5.87 -2.24 -30.27
C ASN A 785 5.56 -3.49 -29.39
N LEU A 786 4.34 -3.64 -28.87
CA LEU A 786 3.86 -4.68 -27.93
C LEU A 786 4.24 -4.52 -26.43
N ASP A 787 4.73 -3.33 -26.05
CA ASP A 787 5.17 -2.96 -24.70
C ASP A 787 4.53 -1.69 -24.09
N GLY A 788 3.64 -1.01 -24.80
CA GLY A 788 2.95 0.20 -24.30
C GLY A 788 3.86 1.42 -24.21
N ASP A 789 4.83 1.50 -25.12
CA ASP A 789 5.88 2.52 -25.17
C ASP A 789 5.46 3.80 -25.91
N ASN A 790 4.32 3.80 -26.61
CA ASN A 790 3.82 5.00 -27.25
C ASN A 790 3.40 6.03 -26.19
N PRO A 791 3.95 7.26 -26.20
CA PRO A 791 3.53 8.32 -25.28
C PRO A 791 2.06 8.75 -25.43
N SER A 792 1.37 8.38 -26.50
CA SER A 792 0.01 8.83 -26.81
C SER A 792 -0.95 7.67 -27.12
N PRO A 793 -2.28 7.90 -27.18
CA PRO A 793 -3.24 6.89 -27.61
C PRO A 793 -3.40 6.86 -29.15
N TYR A 794 -3.99 5.78 -29.65
CA TYR A 794 -4.33 5.59 -31.07
C TYR A 794 -5.81 5.84 -31.35
N LEU A 795 -6.07 6.60 -32.41
CA LEU A 795 -7.41 6.75 -32.99
C LEU A 795 -7.68 5.63 -34.00
N LEU A 796 -8.83 4.96 -33.83
CA LEU A 796 -9.27 3.89 -34.72
C LEU A 796 -10.20 4.42 -35.82
N ASP A 797 -9.70 4.41 -37.06
CA ASP A 797 -10.50 4.61 -38.27
C ASP A 797 -11.12 3.27 -38.71
N LEU A 798 -12.16 2.85 -37.97
CA LEU A 798 -12.83 1.56 -38.18
C LEU A 798 -13.26 1.30 -39.65
N PRO A 799 -13.79 2.28 -40.41
CA PRO A 799 -14.15 2.07 -41.82
C PRO A 799 -12.98 1.62 -42.72
N ASN A 800 -11.76 2.04 -42.42
CA ASN A 800 -10.57 1.72 -43.21
C ASN A 800 -9.57 0.80 -42.49
N ALA A 801 -9.89 0.39 -41.25
CA ALA A 801 -9.02 -0.41 -40.38
C ALA A 801 -7.62 0.19 -40.20
N ARG A 802 -7.56 1.50 -39.91
CA ARG A 802 -6.31 2.23 -39.69
C ARG A 802 -6.21 2.74 -38.24
N GLU A 803 -4.98 2.83 -37.78
CA GLU A 803 -4.59 3.45 -36.52
C GLU A 803 -3.90 4.79 -36.83
N ILE A 804 -4.13 5.79 -35.99
CA ILE A 804 -3.58 7.13 -36.13
C ILE A 804 -3.01 7.54 -34.77
N ASP A 805 -1.73 7.90 -34.73
CA ASP A 805 -1.09 8.37 -33.50
C ASP A 805 -1.57 9.78 -33.12
N LEU A 806 -2.23 9.91 -31.97
CA LEU A 806 -2.79 11.19 -31.55
C LEU A 806 -1.70 12.18 -31.12
N GLY A 807 -0.58 11.70 -30.59
CA GLY A 807 0.59 12.48 -30.26
C GLY A 807 1.16 13.20 -31.48
N HIS A 808 1.37 12.49 -32.58
CA HIS A 808 1.82 13.02 -33.87
C HIS A 808 0.82 14.02 -34.45
N VAL A 809 -0.48 13.71 -34.38
CA VAL A 809 -1.53 14.66 -34.79
C VAL A 809 -1.42 15.99 -34.04
N LEU A 810 -1.40 15.95 -32.71
CA LEU A 810 -1.42 17.17 -31.89
C LEU A 810 -0.08 17.91 -31.96
N PHE A 811 1.03 17.18 -32.02
CA PHE A 811 2.37 17.79 -32.09
C PHE A 811 2.59 18.47 -33.44
N GLY A 812 2.23 17.80 -34.54
CA GLY A 812 2.26 18.37 -35.88
C GLY A 812 1.30 19.55 -36.04
N LEU A 813 0.06 19.43 -35.55
CA LEU A 813 -0.93 20.51 -35.63
C LEU A 813 -0.43 21.75 -34.89
N GLN A 814 0.11 21.59 -33.69
CA GLN A 814 0.66 22.71 -32.94
C GLN A 814 1.85 23.36 -33.66
N ALA A 815 2.75 22.57 -34.24
CA ALA A 815 3.89 23.09 -35.00
C ALA A 815 3.46 23.87 -36.26
N LEU A 816 2.31 23.52 -36.86
CA LEU A 816 1.69 24.25 -37.96
C LEU A 816 0.98 25.53 -37.51
N GLN A 817 0.45 25.59 -36.28
CA GLN A 817 -0.15 26.81 -35.70
C GLN A 817 0.92 27.83 -35.30
N PHE A 818 2.09 27.38 -34.85
CA PHE A 818 3.21 28.23 -34.44
C PHE A 818 4.46 27.99 -35.30
N PRO A 819 4.44 28.37 -36.59
CA PRO A 819 5.64 28.27 -37.39
C PRO A 819 6.73 29.17 -36.80
N LEU A 820 7.93 28.60 -36.66
CA LEU A 820 9.12 29.28 -36.13
C LEU A 820 9.39 30.66 -36.77
N GLU A 821 9.01 30.83 -38.03
CA GLU A 821 9.15 32.03 -38.84
C GLU A 821 8.38 33.25 -38.29
N ASN A 822 7.31 32.99 -37.53
CA ASN A 822 6.37 34.01 -37.04
C ASN A 822 6.50 34.30 -35.53
N SER A 823 7.42 33.63 -34.81
CA SER A 823 7.61 33.88 -33.39
C SER A 823 8.35 35.22 -33.15
N PRO A 824 7.85 36.09 -32.25
CA PRO A 824 8.48 37.37 -31.93
C PRO A 824 9.79 37.22 -31.14
N SER A 825 10.00 36.09 -30.46
CA SER A 825 11.26 35.76 -29.76
C SER A 825 11.50 34.24 -29.82
N PRO A 826 11.99 33.70 -30.95
CA PRO A 826 12.25 32.27 -31.06
C PRO A 826 13.33 31.86 -30.06
N SER A 827 13.13 30.68 -29.45
CA SER A 827 14.09 30.04 -28.54
C SER A 827 15.47 29.92 -29.20
N LEU A 828 16.52 29.64 -28.42
CA LEU A 828 17.87 29.42 -28.99
C LEU A 828 17.82 28.37 -30.11
N ILE A 829 17.07 27.29 -29.91
CA ILE A 829 16.84 26.24 -30.88
C ILE A 829 16.03 26.74 -32.08
N GLY A 830 14.96 27.51 -31.85
CA GLY A 830 14.17 28.11 -32.93
C GLY A 830 14.98 29.05 -33.83
N ARG A 831 15.92 29.81 -33.27
CA ARG A 831 16.87 30.64 -34.04
C ARG A 831 17.81 29.79 -34.90
N PHE A 832 18.17 28.59 -34.46
CA PHE A 832 18.97 27.65 -35.26
C PHE A 832 18.17 27.12 -36.45
N PHE A 833 16.93 26.70 -36.27
CA PHE A 833 16.07 26.24 -37.36
C PHE A 833 15.82 27.32 -38.41
N LEU A 834 15.56 28.56 -37.98
CA LEU A 834 15.41 29.71 -38.89
C LEU A 834 16.68 29.99 -39.69
N LYS A 835 17.86 29.81 -39.09
CA LYS A 835 19.15 29.97 -39.78
C LYS A 835 19.31 28.97 -40.95
N TYR A 836 18.70 27.78 -40.88
CA TYR A 836 18.75 26.75 -41.92
C TYR A 836 17.46 26.65 -42.75
N ASN A 837 16.58 27.66 -42.67
CA ASN A 837 15.34 27.71 -43.43
C ASN A 837 14.41 26.50 -43.20
N LEU A 838 14.37 26.00 -41.96
CA LEU A 838 13.50 24.89 -41.56
C LEU A 838 12.24 25.42 -40.88
N ARG A 839 11.12 24.76 -41.17
CA ARG A 839 9.81 25.01 -40.55
C ARG A 839 9.70 24.21 -39.25
N GLY A 840 8.90 24.70 -38.30
CA GLY A 840 8.62 23.97 -37.04
C GLY A 840 8.09 22.56 -37.30
N ILE A 841 7.21 22.41 -38.30
CA ILE A 841 6.65 21.12 -38.70
C ILE A 841 7.69 20.10 -39.19
N HIS A 842 8.85 20.54 -39.70
CA HIS A 842 9.89 19.59 -40.10
C HIS A 842 10.48 18.82 -38.91
N TYR A 843 10.33 19.33 -37.68
CA TYR A 843 10.84 18.69 -36.46
C TYR A 843 9.76 17.90 -35.71
N ALA A 844 8.49 18.14 -36.00
CA ALA A 844 7.34 17.61 -35.26
C ALA A 844 6.41 16.78 -36.15
N GLY A 845 6.93 16.22 -37.25
CA GLY A 845 6.21 15.32 -38.12
C GLY A 845 7.15 14.68 -39.14
N TRP A 846 6.63 14.21 -40.27
CA TRP A 846 7.27 13.19 -41.13
C TRP A 846 8.76 13.39 -41.52
N VAL A 847 9.25 14.62 -41.59
CA VAL A 847 10.68 14.91 -41.83
C VAL A 847 11.54 14.49 -40.63
N ALA A 848 11.03 14.66 -39.40
CA ALA A 848 11.61 14.20 -38.16
C ALA A 848 11.75 12.68 -38.17
N ASP A 849 10.68 11.96 -38.42
CA ASP A 849 10.61 10.49 -38.41
C ASP A 849 11.60 9.86 -39.40
N ILE A 850 11.61 10.37 -40.64
CA ILE A 850 12.56 9.93 -41.66
C ILE A 850 14.01 10.30 -41.25
N GLY A 851 14.21 11.51 -40.73
CA GLY A 851 15.51 12.00 -40.32
C GLY A 851 16.09 11.22 -39.13
N ILE A 852 15.27 10.89 -38.13
CA ILE A 852 15.61 10.08 -36.96
C ILE A 852 16.04 8.70 -37.42
N ALA A 853 15.23 8.03 -38.25
CA ALA A 853 15.56 6.71 -38.81
C ALA A 853 16.96 6.69 -39.43
N VAL A 854 17.26 7.66 -40.29
CA VAL A 854 18.55 7.77 -40.97
C VAL A 854 19.67 8.12 -40.00
N GLY A 855 19.49 9.16 -39.18
CA GLY A 855 20.52 9.64 -38.25
C GLY A 855 20.93 8.58 -37.24
N THR A 856 19.96 7.81 -36.72
CA THR A 856 20.22 6.73 -35.77
C THR A 856 20.86 5.51 -36.45
N ASN A 857 20.43 5.13 -37.67
CA ASN A 857 21.08 4.07 -38.44
C ASN A 857 22.54 4.40 -38.76
N GLU A 858 22.80 5.61 -39.26
CA GLU A 858 24.15 6.08 -39.58
C GLU A 858 25.02 6.17 -38.32
N ARG A 859 24.43 6.55 -37.18
CA ARG A 859 25.12 6.51 -35.89
C ARG A 859 25.48 5.09 -35.48
N HIS A 860 24.58 4.13 -35.66
CA HIS A 860 24.84 2.72 -35.41
C HIS A 860 26.00 2.21 -36.29
N ILE A 861 26.02 2.57 -37.59
CA ILE A 861 27.13 2.25 -38.49
C ILE A 861 28.44 2.87 -37.98
N PHE A 862 28.41 4.13 -37.55
CA PHE A 862 29.58 4.87 -37.11
C PHE A 862 30.17 4.35 -35.79
N ASP A 863 29.33 4.08 -34.79
CA ASP A 863 29.75 3.60 -33.47
C ASP A 863 30.00 2.09 -33.44
N ASN A 864 29.51 1.34 -34.44
CA ASN A 864 29.52 -0.12 -34.49
C ASN A 864 28.86 -0.77 -33.24
N GLU A 865 27.90 -0.07 -32.64
CA GLU A 865 27.05 -0.53 -31.55
C GLU A 865 25.68 0.17 -31.61
N VAL A 866 24.64 -0.45 -31.05
CA VAL A 866 23.33 0.19 -30.91
C VAL A 866 23.47 1.48 -30.08
N PRO A 867 23.05 2.66 -30.60
CA PRO A 867 23.29 3.95 -29.95
C PRO A 867 22.79 4.00 -28.49
N VAL A 868 23.57 4.58 -27.56
CA VAL A 868 23.29 4.50 -26.11
C VAL A 868 21.98 5.19 -25.69
N ALA A 869 21.56 6.26 -26.37
CA ALA A 869 20.28 6.91 -26.08
C ALA A 869 19.06 6.01 -26.37
N VAL A 870 19.26 4.96 -27.18
CA VAL A 870 18.26 3.94 -27.48
C VAL A 870 18.19 2.88 -26.36
N ARG A 871 19.29 2.62 -25.65
CA ARG A 871 19.34 1.63 -24.55
C ARG A 871 18.52 2.04 -23.32
N HIS A 872 18.19 3.33 -23.19
CA HIS A 872 17.36 3.86 -22.11
C HIS A 872 15.86 3.53 -22.27
N TYR A 873 15.41 3.18 -23.48
CA TYR A 873 14.01 2.84 -23.79
C TYR A 873 13.72 1.33 -23.81
N GLY A 874 14.62 0.49 -23.27
CA GLY A 874 14.45 -0.97 -23.24
C GLY A 874 15.06 -1.66 -24.46
N ASN A 875 16.04 -2.52 -24.21
CA ASN A 875 17.01 -3.06 -25.20
C ASN A 875 16.46 -4.05 -26.26
N ILE A 876 15.17 -4.08 -26.64
CA ILE A 876 14.61 -5.23 -27.37
C ILE A 876 14.25 -4.94 -28.85
N TYR A 877 14.06 -3.68 -29.26
CA TYR A 877 13.40 -3.40 -30.56
C TYR A 877 14.32 -3.03 -31.73
N TYR A 878 15.50 -2.47 -31.44
CA TYR A 878 16.42 -2.04 -32.48
C TYR A 878 17.25 -3.22 -32.99
N PRO A 879 17.51 -3.29 -34.31
CA PRO A 879 18.22 -4.41 -34.90
C PRO A 879 19.65 -4.45 -34.35
N GLU A 880 20.16 -5.66 -34.05
CA GLU A 880 21.53 -5.84 -33.56
C GLU A 880 22.59 -5.34 -34.55
N ASN A 881 22.25 -5.30 -35.84
CA ASN A 881 23.07 -4.76 -36.91
C ASN A 881 22.34 -3.58 -37.56
N PRO A 882 23.06 -2.58 -38.12
CA PRO A 882 22.42 -1.49 -38.84
C PRO A 882 21.52 -1.99 -39.97
N ASP A 883 20.25 -1.59 -39.93
CA ASP A 883 19.22 -1.94 -40.90
C ASP A 883 18.27 -0.76 -41.07
N ILE A 884 18.52 0.04 -42.10
CA ILE A 884 17.76 1.27 -42.37
C ILE A 884 16.26 1.02 -42.55
N ASP A 885 15.86 -0.18 -43.01
CA ASP A 885 14.46 -0.52 -43.20
C ASP A 885 13.77 -0.67 -41.84
N ARG A 886 14.43 -1.37 -40.91
CA ARG A 886 13.94 -1.55 -39.54
C ARG A 886 13.95 -0.23 -38.76
N TYR A 887 14.97 0.61 -38.93
CA TYR A 887 15.01 1.95 -38.31
C TYR A 887 13.88 2.85 -38.83
N PHE A 888 13.52 2.74 -40.11
CA PHE A 888 12.36 3.43 -40.65
C PHE A 888 11.05 2.91 -40.06
N GLU A 889 10.87 1.60 -39.95
CA GLU A 889 9.67 1.01 -39.33
C GLU A 889 9.49 1.44 -37.86
N ILE A 890 10.59 1.57 -37.10
CA ILE A 890 10.56 1.97 -35.69
C ILE A 890 10.32 3.48 -35.53
N SER A 891 10.86 4.29 -36.43
CA SER A 891 10.80 5.75 -36.26
C SER A 891 9.63 6.40 -37.02
N ALA A 892 9.06 5.69 -37.96
CA ALA A 892 8.01 6.15 -38.86
C ALA A 892 7.00 5.01 -39.09
N PRO A 893 6.46 4.38 -38.02
CA PRO A 893 5.43 3.38 -38.18
C PRO A 893 4.20 4.00 -38.87
N GLU A 894 3.33 3.15 -39.39
CA GLU A 894 2.15 3.64 -40.11
C GLU A 894 1.27 4.60 -39.29
N PRO A 895 0.96 4.34 -38.00
CA PRO A 895 0.14 5.26 -37.19
C PRO A 895 0.71 6.69 -37.08
N ASP A 896 2.03 6.82 -36.93
CA ASP A 896 2.73 8.11 -36.83
C ASP A 896 2.65 8.90 -38.13
N LEU A 897 2.97 8.23 -39.26
CA LEU A 897 2.88 8.84 -40.58
C LEU A 897 1.44 9.25 -40.92
N GLU A 898 0.45 8.48 -40.49
CA GLU A 898 -0.96 8.85 -40.65
C GLU A 898 -1.33 10.04 -39.76
N GLY A 899 -0.81 10.12 -38.54
CA GLY A 899 -1.00 11.24 -37.62
C GLY A 899 -0.37 12.55 -38.14
N ASP A 900 0.83 12.47 -38.69
CA ASP A 900 1.51 13.59 -39.32
C ASP A 900 0.73 14.17 -40.50
N ILE A 901 0.08 13.31 -41.29
CA ILE A 901 -0.75 13.74 -42.41
C ILE A 901 -2.03 14.39 -41.92
N ASP A 902 -2.66 13.80 -40.90
CA ASP A 902 -3.86 14.34 -40.29
C ASP A 902 -3.63 15.71 -39.64
N ALA A 903 -2.43 16.00 -39.13
CA ALA A 903 -2.07 17.33 -38.64
C ALA A 903 -2.29 18.44 -39.69
N TYR A 904 -1.93 18.21 -40.96
CA TYR A 904 -2.14 19.18 -42.05
C TYR A 904 -3.62 19.28 -42.45
N GLY A 905 -4.33 18.15 -42.47
CA GLY A 905 -5.78 18.13 -42.71
C GLY A 905 -6.56 18.90 -41.64
N LEU A 906 -6.24 18.69 -40.37
CA LEU A 906 -6.79 19.41 -39.23
C LEU A 906 -6.41 20.88 -39.25
N LYS A 907 -5.21 21.26 -39.69
CA LYS A 907 -4.83 22.67 -39.85
C LYS A 907 -5.71 23.37 -40.89
N ALA A 908 -6.00 22.73 -42.02
CA ALA A 908 -6.92 23.30 -43.01
C ALA A 908 -8.35 23.43 -42.46
N ALA A 909 -8.86 22.39 -41.77
CA ALA A 909 -10.15 22.44 -41.10
C ALA A 909 -10.21 23.55 -40.04
N TRP A 910 -9.13 23.75 -39.30
CA TRP A 910 -9.00 24.79 -38.29
C TRP A 910 -9.16 26.19 -38.89
N GLU A 911 -8.46 26.48 -39.99
CA GLU A 911 -8.53 27.78 -40.66
C GLU A 911 -9.95 28.09 -41.17
N ASP A 912 -10.64 27.09 -41.70
CA ASP A 912 -12.02 27.23 -42.14
C ASP A 912 -12.96 27.48 -40.96
N VAL A 913 -12.87 26.69 -39.88
CA VAL A 913 -13.70 26.85 -38.69
C VAL A 913 -13.45 28.20 -38.01
N GLU A 914 -12.20 28.63 -37.87
CA GLU A 914 -11.84 29.94 -37.30
C GLU A 914 -12.41 31.10 -38.13
N SER A 915 -12.42 30.97 -39.46
CA SER A 915 -12.99 31.98 -40.35
C SER A 915 -14.52 32.13 -40.19
N ILE A 916 -15.19 31.04 -39.80
CA ILE A 916 -16.64 30.97 -39.61
C ILE A 916 -17.02 31.42 -38.19
N ASN A 917 -16.28 30.95 -37.19
CA ASN A 917 -16.51 31.21 -35.77
C ASN A 917 -15.17 31.51 -35.06
N PRO A 918 -14.85 32.78 -34.76
CA PRO A 918 -13.63 33.14 -34.02
C PRO A 918 -13.60 32.65 -32.56
N GLU A 919 -14.75 32.28 -31.98
CA GLU A 919 -14.87 31.73 -30.62
C GLU A 919 -15.05 30.20 -30.64
N PHE A 920 -14.54 29.55 -31.69
CA PHE A 920 -14.61 28.10 -31.84
C PHE A 920 -13.82 27.36 -30.76
N LYS A 921 -14.18 26.08 -30.61
CA LYS A 921 -13.50 25.10 -29.79
C LYS A 921 -12.71 24.13 -30.67
N PHE A 922 -11.64 23.52 -30.16
CA PHE A 922 -10.91 22.46 -30.85
C PHE A 922 -11.83 21.28 -31.19
N SER A 923 -12.74 20.92 -30.29
CA SER A 923 -13.77 19.92 -30.57
C SER A 923 -14.67 20.27 -31.78
N ASP A 924 -14.84 21.56 -32.12
CA ASP A 924 -15.54 21.98 -33.35
C ASP A 924 -14.69 21.70 -34.60
N VAL A 925 -13.37 21.88 -34.52
CA VAL A 925 -12.43 21.52 -35.59
C VAL A 925 -12.43 20.02 -35.84
N LEU A 926 -12.40 19.21 -34.78
CA LEU A 926 -12.46 17.76 -34.87
C LEU A 926 -13.76 17.28 -35.52
N LYS A 927 -14.91 17.86 -35.14
CA LYS A 927 -16.20 17.58 -35.78
C LYS A 927 -16.18 17.96 -37.25
N TYR A 928 -15.67 19.16 -37.57
CA TYR A 928 -15.58 19.63 -38.94
C TYR A 928 -14.72 18.71 -39.82
N TYR A 929 -13.58 18.28 -39.29
CA TYR A 929 -12.65 17.39 -39.97
C TYR A 929 -13.20 15.96 -40.14
N PHE A 930 -13.50 15.27 -39.03
CA PHE A 930 -13.82 13.84 -39.04
C PHE A 930 -15.30 13.54 -39.35
N GLN A 931 -16.22 14.42 -38.97
CA GLN A 931 -17.66 14.18 -39.09
C GLN A 931 -18.31 14.96 -40.24
N ASN A 932 -17.62 15.96 -40.81
CA ASN A 932 -18.09 16.79 -41.91
C ASN A 932 -19.56 17.24 -41.75
N PRO A 933 -19.86 18.12 -40.77
CA PRO A 933 -21.21 18.45 -40.35
C PRO A 933 -21.99 19.27 -41.38
N ASP A 934 -21.33 19.79 -42.43
CA ASP A 934 -21.94 20.58 -43.49
C ASP A 934 -21.77 19.91 -44.87
N PRO A 935 -22.69 19.00 -45.24
CA PRO A 935 -22.66 18.37 -46.57
C PRO A 935 -22.92 19.35 -47.72
N GLU A 936 -23.38 20.57 -47.46
CA GLU A 936 -23.67 21.56 -48.52
C GLU A 936 -22.41 22.29 -49.00
N ASN A 937 -21.41 22.49 -48.12
CA ASN A 937 -20.14 23.14 -48.47
C ASN A 937 -19.10 22.21 -49.11
N ASN A 938 -19.32 20.88 -49.10
CA ASN A 938 -18.56 19.88 -49.88
C ASN A 938 -17.03 19.80 -49.61
N LEU A 939 -16.51 20.50 -48.61
CA LEU A 939 -15.09 20.44 -48.23
C LEU A 939 -14.86 19.27 -47.27
N ASN A 940 -14.73 18.06 -47.81
CA ASN A 940 -14.38 16.89 -47.01
C ASN A 940 -12.88 16.88 -46.70
N HIS A 941 -12.42 17.64 -45.70
CA HIS A 941 -10.98 17.76 -45.39
C HIS A 941 -10.35 16.40 -45.05
N TYR A 942 -11.02 15.56 -44.25
CA TYR A 942 -10.52 14.22 -43.92
C TYR A 942 -10.41 13.31 -45.14
N GLY A 943 -11.39 13.38 -46.05
CA GLY A 943 -11.33 12.69 -47.34
C GLY A 943 -10.44 13.36 -48.40
N ASN A 944 -9.70 14.42 -48.05
CA ASN A 944 -8.68 15.06 -48.89
C ASN A 944 -7.35 15.25 -48.12
N ARG A 945 -7.10 14.49 -47.05
CA ARG A 945 -5.96 14.66 -46.15
C ARG A 945 -4.61 14.45 -46.84
N TYR A 946 -4.47 13.41 -47.67
CA TYR A 946 -3.23 13.14 -48.38
C TYR A 946 -3.00 14.18 -49.46
N PHE A 947 -4.08 14.64 -50.08
CA PHE A 947 -4.03 15.71 -51.06
C PHE A 947 -3.56 17.03 -50.44
N ILE A 948 -4.16 17.44 -49.32
CA ILE A 948 -3.77 18.65 -48.56
C ILE A 948 -2.31 18.55 -48.14
N PHE A 949 -1.90 17.43 -47.56
CA PHE A 949 -0.51 17.15 -47.18
C PHE A 949 0.46 17.31 -48.35
N CYS A 950 0.17 16.66 -49.49
CA CYS A 950 1.03 16.68 -50.67
C CYS A 950 1.14 18.07 -51.28
N LEU A 951 0.05 18.84 -51.27
CA LEU A 951 0.00 20.20 -51.78
C LEU A 951 0.84 21.14 -50.91
N GLN A 952 0.65 21.09 -49.59
CA GLN A 952 1.35 21.99 -48.65
C GLN A 952 2.85 21.72 -48.54
N ASN A 953 3.28 20.48 -48.80
CA ASN A 953 4.70 20.11 -48.88
C ASN A 953 5.29 20.20 -50.30
N GLY A 954 4.50 20.58 -51.31
CA GLY A 954 4.96 20.69 -52.70
C GLY A 954 5.42 19.37 -53.32
N ILE A 955 4.91 18.24 -52.82
CA ILE A 955 5.21 16.88 -53.32
C ILE A 955 4.53 16.70 -54.69
N VAL A 956 3.28 17.14 -54.81
CA VAL A 956 2.55 17.16 -56.09
C VAL A 956 2.52 18.57 -56.63
N THR A 957 2.97 18.74 -57.88
CA THR A 957 3.16 20.07 -58.50
C THR A 957 2.16 20.37 -59.62
N GLN A 958 1.49 19.35 -60.14
CA GLN A 958 0.46 19.48 -61.18
C GLN A 958 -0.61 18.40 -61.03
N ILE A 959 -1.86 18.80 -61.26
CA ILE A 959 -3.05 17.95 -61.23
C ILE A 959 -3.72 18.09 -62.59
N SER A 960 -3.86 16.99 -63.31
CA SER A 960 -4.57 16.97 -64.60
C SER A 960 -5.59 15.84 -64.57
N GLY A 961 -6.84 16.17 -64.24
CA GLY A 961 -7.87 15.16 -63.94
C GLY A 961 -7.50 14.37 -62.68
N ASN A 962 -7.66 13.03 -62.73
CA ASN A 962 -7.33 12.13 -61.61
C ASN A 962 -5.88 11.64 -61.67
N THR A 963 -4.96 12.42 -62.22
CA THR A 963 -3.54 12.04 -62.35
C THR A 963 -2.67 13.09 -61.68
N TYR A 964 -1.87 12.62 -60.72
CA TYR A 964 -0.93 13.43 -59.94
C TYR A 964 0.47 13.34 -60.56
N SER A 965 1.14 14.49 -60.70
CA SER A 965 2.55 14.51 -61.08
C SER A 965 3.44 14.31 -59.85
N TRP A 966 4.03 13.13 -59.73
CA TRP A 966 4.99 12.78 -58.68
C TRP A 966 6.42 13.25 -59.02
N PRO A 967 7.25 13.55 -58.01
CA PRO A 967 8.65 13.88 -58.23
C PRO A 967 9.41 12.69 -58.82
N ASN A 968 10.38 12.94 -59.68
CA ASN A 968 11.23 11.89 -60.24
C ASN A 968 12.14 11.34 -59.13
N TYR A 969 11.95 10.08 -58.71
CA TYR A 969 12.77 9.45 -57.67
C TYR A 969 14.29 9.41 -57.98
N THR A 970 14.67 9.55 -59.25
CA THR A 970 16.09 9.67 -59.63
C THR A 970 16.66 11.04 -59.25
N ASN A 971 15.84 12.09 -59.33
CA ASN A 971 16.19 13.49 -59.09
C ASN A 971 15.13 14.16 -58.20
N LEU A 972 15.13 13.82 -56.91
CA LEU A 972 14.21 14.43 -55.95
C LEU A 972 14.45 15.93 -55.85
N PRO A 973 13.39 16.76 -55.73
CA PRO A 973 13.53 18.19 -55.46
C PRO A 973 14.39 18.44 -54.22
N VAL A 974 15.34 19.38 -54.33
CA VAL A 974 16.19 19.78 -53.19
C VAL A 974 15.34 20.21 -51.99
N SER A 975 14.20 20.86 -52.24
CA SER A 975 13.26 21.29 -51.20
C SER A 975 12.64 20.17 -50.38
N LEU A 976 12.63 18.92 -50.87
CA LEU A 976 12.16 17.75 -50.12
C LEU A 976 13.31 17.01 -49.43
N LEU A 977 14.49 16.97 -50.05
CA LEU A 977 15.63 16.21 -49.55
C LEU A 977 16.42 16.97 -48.47
N GLU A 978 16.63 18.28 -48.63
CA GLU A 978 17.44 19.10 -47.73
C GLU A 978 16.91 19.10 -46.27
N PRO A 979 15.59 19.20 -46.00
CA PRO A 979 15.07 19.10 -44.64
C PRO A 979 15.38 17.74 -43.99
N VAL A 980 15.28 16.65 -44.75
CA VAL A 980 15.56 15.28 -44.28
C VAL A 980 17.05 15.10 -44.00
N GLU A 981 17.92 15.55 -44.91
CA GLU A 981 19.39 15.49 -44.72
C GLU A 981 19.84 16.28 -43.50
N TRP A 982 19.24 17.45 -43.29
CA TRP A 982 19.51 18.25 -42.12
C TRP A 982 19.04 17.55 -40.85
N MET A 983 17.84 16.97 -40.86
CA MET A 983 17.29 16.29 -39.69
C MET A 983 18.09 15.05 -39.30
N ALA A 984 18.51 14.26 -40.29
CA ALA A 984 19.40 13.13 -40.09
C ALA A 984 20.76 13.56 -39.53
N THR A 985 21.32 14.65 -40.06
CA THR A 985 22.55 15.27 -39.55
C THR A 985 22.38 15.73 -38.10
N PHE A 986 21.28 16.41 -37.79
CA PHE A 986 20.95 16.85 -36.44
C PHE A 986 20.91 15.66 -35.50
N TRP A 987 20.13 14.62 -35.82
CA TRP A 987 20.01 13.45 -34.96
C TRP A 987 21.31 12.64 -34.82
N PHE A 988 22.08 12.50 -35.90
CA PHE A 988 23.41 11.87 -35.86
C PHE A 988 24.35 12.58 -34.87
N ASP A 989 24.37 13.91 -34.87
CA ASP A 989 25.24 14.73 -34.02
C ASP A 989 24.76 14.78 -32.56
N GLN A 990 23.44 14.78 -32.30
CA GLN A 990 22.82 14.90 -30.97
C GLN A 990 23.26 13.84 -29.94
N TYR A 991 23.80 12.71 -30.38
CA TYR A 991 24.26 11.63 -29.51
C TYR A 991 25.45 11.99 -28.60
N ASN A 992 26.09 13.15 -28.76
CA ASN A 992 27.29 13.56 -28.01
C ASN A 992 27.12 14.78 -27.05
N GLU A 993 25.90 15.05 -26.58
CA GLU A 993 25.49 16.14 -25.66
C GLU A 993 24.85 17.37 -26.35
N LEU A 994 23.52 17.48 -26.19
CA LEU A 994 22.65 18.57 -26.64
C LEU A 994 23.22 19.98 -26.44
N LEU A 995 23.98 20.24 -25.37
CA LEU A 995 24.45 21.58 -25.03
C LEU A 995 25.71 22.04 -25.79
N LEU A 996 26.51 21.12 -26.35
CA LEU A 996 27.74 21.47 -27.07
C LEU A 996 27.50 21.75 -28.56
N ILE A 997 26.47 21.14 -29.15
CA ILE A 997 26.14 21.24 -30.58
C ILE A 997 25.58 22.62 -30.92
N PHE A 998 24.86 23.28 -30.01
CA PHE A 998 24.36 24.65 -30.24
C PHE A 998 25.46 25.73 -30.25
N LYS A 999 26.74 25.39 -30.17
CA LYS A 999 27.85 26.34 -30.35
C LYS A 999 28.43 26.35 -31.77
N ASN A 1000 28.26 25.28 -32.54
CA ASN A 1000 28.81 25.17 -33.89
C ASN A 1000 27.76 24.59 -34.87
N PRO A 1001 27.65 25.09 -36.11
CA PRO A 1001 26.78 24.47 -37.11
C PRO A 1001 27.17 22.99 -37.31
N PRO A 1002 26.21 22.06 -37.41
CA PRO A 1002 26.55 20.70 -37.77
C PRO A 1002 27.22 20.68 -39.14
N VAL A 1003 28.15 19.74 -39.34
CA VAL A 1003 28.74 19.53 -40.66
C VAL A 1003 27.64 18.91 -41.51
N ASN A 1004 27.22 19.55 -42.61
CA ASN A 1004 26.21 18.96 -43.50
C ASN A 1004 26.71 17.60 -44.01
N TYR A 1005 26.21 16.52 -43.43
CA TYR A 1005 26.44 15.16 -43.89
C TYR A 1005 25.38 14.84 -44.94
N HIS A 1006 25.83 14.42 -46.12
CA HIS A 1006 24.92 13.89 -47.14
C HIS A 1006 24.86 12.37 -46.99
N PHE A 1007 23.99 11.89 -46.10
CA PHE A 1007 23.75 10.47 -45.92
C PHE A 1007 23.02 9.89 -47.13
N GLN A 1008 23.53 8.79 -47.68
CA GLN A 1008 22.90 8.15 -48.86
C GLN A 1008 21.49 7.63 -48.52
N ASP A 1009 21.30 7.24 -47.27
CA ASP A 1009 20.06 6.70 -46.74
C ASP A 1009 18.93 7.75 -46.70
N CYS A 1010 19.22 9.06 -46.59
CA CYS A 1010 18.20 10.12 -46.66
C CYS A 1010 17.35 10.04 -47.93
N LYS A 1011 18.01 9.87 -49.08
CA LYS A 1011 17.31 9.74 -50.37
C LYS A 1011 16.51 8.45 -50.43
N TYR A 1012 17.05 7.35 -49.89
CA TYR A 1012 16.40 6.06 -49.91
C TYR A 1012 15.13 6.03 -49.05
N VAL A 1013 15.21 6.48 -47.80
CA VAL A 1013 14.05 6.51 -46.89
C VAL A 1013 12.99 7.51 -47.37
N LEU A 1014 13.40 8.66 -47.93
CA LEU A 1014 12.46 9.59 -48.56
C LEU A 1014 11.71 8.95 -49.74
N ILE A 1015 12.38 8.15 -50.57
CA ILE A 1015 11.70 7.40 -51.65
C ILE A 1015 10.71 6.40 -51.07
N LYS A 1016 11.07 5.69 -49.99
CA LYS A 1016 10.16 4.75 -49.32
C LYS A 1016 8.91 5.43 -48.79
N PHE A 1017 9.05 6.55 -48.09
CA PHE A 1017 7.93 7.36 -47.65
C PHE A 1017 7.04 7.79 -48.82
N LEU A 1018 7.62 8.29 -49.91
CA LEU A 1018 6.85 8.67 -51.11
C LEU A 1018 6.15 7.47 -51.78
N GLN A 1019 6.72 6.27 -51.70
CA GLN A 1019 6.09 5.04 -52.19
C GLN A 1019 4.94 4.58 -51.30
N TRP A 1020 5.03 4.79 -49.98
CA TRP A 1020 3.96 4.54 -49.02
C TRP A 1020 2.80 5.54 -49.18
N LEU A 1021 3.12 6.82 -49.42
CA LEU A 1021 2.16 7.91 -49.58
C LEU A 1021 1.39 7.86 -50.90
N LYS A 1022 2.07 7.47 -51.98
CA LYS A 1022 1.51 7.48 -53.34
C LYS A 1022 0.19 6.72 -53.52
N PRO A 1023 0.09 5.42 -53.17
CA PRO A 1023 -1.15 4.67 -53.33
C PRO A 1023 -2.27 5.22 -52.45
N ARG A 1024 -1.96 5.80 -51.27
CA ARG A 1024 -2.95 6.41 -50.38
C ARG A 1024 -3.57 7.65 -51.02
N LEU A 1025 -2.76 8.56 -51.57
CA LEU A 1025 -3.26 9.70 -52.34
C LEU A 1025 -4.04 9.27 -53.58
N GLU A 1026 -3.58 8.25 -54.32
CA GLU A 1026 -4.25 7.79 -55.55
C GLU A 1026 -5.60 7.10 -55.26
N ASN A 1027 -5.76 6.53 -54.06
CA ASN A 1027 -7.01 5.93 -53.60
C ASN A 1027 -7.97 6.97 -53.01
N GLU A 1028 -7.44 8.07 -52.47
CA GLU A 1028 -8.24 9.24 -52.11
C GLU A 1028 -8.86 9.83 -53.39
N GLN A 1029 -10.19 9.80 -53.51
CA GLN A 1029 -10.90 10.41 -54.64
C GLN A 1029 -11.17 11.87 -54.29
N PRO A 1030 -10.30 12.84 -54.64
CA PRO A 1030 -10.44 14.19 -54.14
C PRO A 1030 -11.74 14.79 -54.64
N ASN A 1031 -12.42 15.54 -53.76
CA ASN A 1031 -13.62 16.24 -54.17
C ASN A 1031 -13.25 17.30 -55.21
N LYS A 1032 -13.90 17.28 -56.38
CA LYS A 1032 -13.58 18.19 -57.50
C LYS A 1032 -13.78 19.67 -57.15
N SER A 1033 -14.47 19.98 -56.06
CA SER A 1033 -14.64 21.34 -55.55
C SER A 1033 -13.39 21.91 -54.86
N PHE A 1034 -12.42 21.07 -54.47
CA PHE A 1034 -11.16 21.48 -53.84
C PHE A 1034 -10.08 21.89 -54.87
N LEU A 1035 -10.25 21.48 -56.13
CA LEU A 1035 -9.40 21.80 -57.29
C LEU A 1035 -9.91 23.04 -58.02
#